data_AF-A0A0S8KR14-F1
#
_entry.id   AF-A0A0S8KR14-F1
#
_cell.length_a   1.000
_cell.length_b   1.000
_cell.length_c   1.000
_cell.angle_alpha   90.00
_cell.angle_beta   90.00
_cell.angle_gamma   90.00
#
_symmetry.space_group_name_H-M   'P 1'
#
loop_
_entity.id
_entity.type
_entity.pdbx_description
1 polymer ?
#
loop_
_entity_poly.entity_id
_entity_poly.type
_entity_poly.pdbx_seq_one_letter_code
_entity_poly.pdbx_strand_id
1 'polypeptide(L)'
;MKPLKLLCLVFALTFITAGFKSEAKKVNESNKPLLQAAAAGTIDQFKLVLSKSCDVNAENNGVEEFQTRFMTFCDLAVAELNKEITRFVDRDNADPATHHMPFFEDAHAVRALAVAYDMTGERKYLDACRRWSDQIIEYQSRMIPVGAYYMNHSRAPGQDQGQWNVADSGSIAMGVLATAIRCDNPTEKANYLNSVKSFARLVMDNYVGPEGGISNGLWPVYDGQWWCSTATFGTMAFVLYEETGEKKYLKVAKGALDWMTHQDFREVKPITFQQRPSGIIFYCFELYATGLKYLKPGSQQYERAIRQIDLAMDWMARNQKTRGANVPDYLVRNVDMAGLPYLMYAFARQLPQYRGLTEPADCELRYIGDLLLRDGTPNVSRLMVWEVMTWGMMSYAERLSPAAMHRSSKQTPVVPALKKAAVAAKGTSIIDFEETLAAMRDRHYRRRTVDIIKTGFRPVGGKVADFAVALRDGRYHFFYIERRLQEGTPFYPGHEIYFGHASTADFVNWRVHDPVMLVRPGTWEEAHVWAPCILRRGNEYIMAYTGVNRHLSQNIGLAASTDLFQWKRWDTNPISPCKDRPWAHWREDAISSCRDPSLLEHDGRYWMIYTANTRQGASCIALAGTPDFRQWQDHGPICVGPAAGYEARLEGGHPQGSLESANLLHRRNEWYLLVKAKVRDSNRRMWVIVSDRMDSFDFADRREFWPGGFGVEVVCDQGDRSLLATFSNGHIRLGIVDWTDPNPAARFLSSIEELAAWLVRP
;
A
#
# COMPACT_ATOMS: atom_id res chain seq x y z
N MET A 1 -52.12 16.87 -17.59
CA MET A 1 -51.39 16.74 -16.31
C MET A 1 -49.89 16.67 -16.55
N LYS A 2 -49.20 17.80 -16.40
CA LYS A 2 -47.79 17.97 -16.00
C LYS A 2 -47.83 19.15 -15.01
N PRO A 3 -46.78 19.51 -14.24
CA PRO A 3 -45.72 18.78 -13.53
C PRO A 3 -45.52 19.44 -12.12
N LEU A 4 -44.29 19.67 -11.62
CA LEU A 4 -43.92 20.59 -10.49
C LEU A 4 -44.08 20.11 -9.02
N LYS A 5 -43.01 19.58 -8.38
CA LYS A 5 -42.80 19.71 -6.92
C LYS A 5 -41.34 19.93 -6.45
N LEU A 6 -40.37 19.98 -7.36
CA LEU A 6 -38.98 20.42 -7.03
C LEU A 6 -38.59 21.76 -7.70
N LEU A 7 -39.50 22.38 -8.47
CA LEU A 7 -39.31 23.71 -9.06
C LEU A 7 -40.03 24.84 -8.27
N CYS A 8 -40.79 24.52 -7.22
CA CYS A 8 -41.59 25.50 -6.48
C CYS A 8 -40.85 26.20 -5.33
N LEU A 9 -39.68 25.71 -4.88
CA LEU A 9 -38.93 26.41 -3.81
C LEU A 9 -38.02 27.53 -4.35
N VAL A 10 -37.72 27.52 -5.67
CA VAL A 10 -36.97 28.60 -6.34
C VAL A 10 -37.89 29.59 -7.05
N PHE A 11 -39.13 29.22 -7.38
CA PHE A 11 -40.12 30.14 -7.96
C PHE A 11 -41.01 30.89 -6.95
N ALA A 12 -41.05 30.47 -5.68
CA ALA A 12 -41.83 31.17 -4.63
C ALA A 12 -41.11 32.40 -4.04
N LEU A 13 -39.83 32.62 -4.34
CA LEU A 13 -39.13 33.85 -3.98
C LEU A 13 -39.37 35.02 -4.96
N THR A 14 -40.08 34.80 -6.07
CA THR A 14 -40.34 35.84 -7.09
C THR A 14 -41.79 36.31 -7.14
N PHE A 15 -42.72 35.76 -6.33
CA PHE A 15 -44.15 36.16 -6.34
C PHE A 15 -44.73 36.58 -4.98
N ILE A 16 -43.94 36.66 -3.90
CA ILE A 16 -44.36 37.30 -2.63
C ILE A 16 -44.24 38.85 -2.72
N THR A 17 -44.39 39.40 -3.92
CA THR A 17 -44.68 40.82 -4.19
C THR A 17 -46.03 41.03 -4.90
N ALA A 18 -46.77 39.97 -5.23
CA ALA A 18 -48.09 40.10 -5.87
C ALA A 18 -49.04 39.02 -5.31
N GLY A 19 -49.66 39.31 -4.17
CA GLY A 19 -50.49 38.34 -3.45
C GLY A 19 -51.76 37.93 -4.19
N PHE A 20 -52.06 36.63 -4.25
CA PHE A 20 -53.41 36.06 -4.34
C PHE A 20 -53.42 34.59 -3.87
N LYS A 21 -54.58 34.15 -3.34
CA LYS A 21 -54.83 32.96 -2.49
C LYS A 21 -55.35 31.72 -3.27
N SER A 22 -55.33 30.58 -2.54
CA SER A 22 -56.03 29.28 -2.71
C SER A 22 -55.33 28.24 -3.60
N GLU A 23 -55.21 26.95 -3.25
CA GLU A 23 -55.98 26.11 -2.31
C GLU A 23 -55.17 24.83 -1.99
N ALA A 24 -55.34 24.26 -0.78
CA ALA A 24 -54.64 23.08 -0.27
C ALA A 24 -55.62 22.06 0.33
N LYS A 25 -55.36 20.76 0.14
CA LYS A 25 -55.88 19.58 0.89
C LYS A 25 -55.11 18.36 0.36
N LYS A 26 -54.51 17.42 1.09
CA LYS A 26 -54.54 16.94 2.48
C LYS A 26 -53.10 16.54 2.89
N VAL A 27 -52.71 16.77 4.14
CA VAL A 27 -51.44 16.33 4.75
C VAL A 27 -51.74 15.41 5.94
N ASN A 28 -50.96 14.35 6.08
CA ASN A 28 -51.05 13.32 7.12
C ASN A 28 -50.37 13.82 8.43
N GLU A 29 -50.95 13.49 9.59
CA GLU A 29 -50.72 14.13 10.91
C GLU A 29 -49.39 13.82 11.63
N SER A 30 -48.38 13.23 10.98
CA SER A 30 -47.16 12.77 11.67
C SER A 30 -46.05 13.81 11.87
N ASN A 31 -46.18 15.04 11.36
CA ASN A 31 -45.12 16.07 11.38
C ASN A 31 -45.38 17.29 12.30
N LYS A 32 -46.36 17.21 13.21
CA LYS A 32 -46.72 18.30 14.13
C LYS A 32 -45.56 18.84 15.02
N PRO A 33 -44.52 18.08 15.42
CA PRO A 33 -43.42 18.62 16.24
C PRO A 33 -42.40 19.48 15.47
N LEU A 34 -42.25 19.26 14.16
CA LEU A 34 -41.27 19.98 13.31
C LEU A 34 -41.77 21.38 12.90
N LEU A 35 -43.09 21.59 12.90
CA LEU A 35 -43.72 22.88 12.59
C LEU A 35 -43.68 23.87 13.76
N GLN A 36 -43.46 23.41 15.00
CA GLN A 36 -43.37 24.29 16.18
C GLN A 36 -41.95 24.84 16.42
N ALA A 37 -40.90 24.18 15.90
CA ALA A 37 -39.52 24.64 16.03
C ALA A 37 -39.15 25.78 15.06
N ALA A 38 -39.88 25.92 13.94
CA ALA A 38 -39.62 26.95 12.93
C ALA A 38 -40.18 28.35 13.28
N ALA A 39 -40.91 28.49 14.39
CA ALA A 39 -41.50 29.75 14.85
C ALA A 39 -40.65 30.50 15.90
N ALA A 40 -39.53 29.94 16.36
CA ALA A 40 -38.65 30.56 17.34
C ALA A 40 -37.26 30.80 16.72
N GLY A 41 -37.13 31.91 16.01
CA GLY A 41 -35.88 32.31 15.37
C GLY A 41 -34.75 32.58 16.37
N THR A 42 -33.53 32.24 15.96
CA THR A 42 -32.33 33.01 16.30
C THR A 42 -31.23 32.67 15.28
N ILE A 43 -30.65 33.74 14.74
CA ILE A 43 -29.73 33.80 13.59
C ILE A 43 -28.36 33.12 13.84
N ASP A 44 -28.13 32.55 15.03
CA ASP A 44 -26.87 31.92 15.40
C ASP A 44 -26.73 30.44 14.99
N GLN A 45 -27.82 29.75 14.65
CA GLN A 45 -27.71 28.37 14.12
C GLN A 45 -27.35 28.31 12.62
N PHE A 46 -27.50 29.40 11.87
CA PHE A 46 -27.11 29.44 10.45
C PHE A 46 -25.59 29.62 10.25
N LYS A 47 -24.88 30.18 11.23
CA LYS A 47 -23.41 30.24 11.22
C LYS A 47 -22.74 28.91 11.63
N LEU A 48 -23.44 28.07 12.42
CA LEU A 48 -22.91 26.79 12.88
C LEU A 48 -22.99 25.66 11.82
N VAL A 49 -23.79 25.84 10.76
CA VAL A 49 -23.85 24.92 9.60
C VAL A 49 -22.85 25.30 8.52
N LEU A 50 -22.44 26.57 8.44
CA LEU A 50 -21.41 27.06 7.50
C LEU A 50 -19.99 27.06 8.09
N SER A 51 -19.81 26.69 9.38
CA SER A 51 -18.50 26.61 10.03
C SER A 51 -18.12 25.20 10.52
N LYS A 52 -18.83 24.15 10.10
CA LYS A 52 -18.38 22.77 10.29
C LYS A 52 -17.38 22.37 9.20
N SER A 53 -16.14 22.73 9.49
CA SER A 53 -14.88 22.10 9.06
C SER A 53 -14.75 21.75 7.57
N CYS A 54 -14.00 22.59 6.84
CA CYS A 54 -12.99 22.06 5.92
C CYS A 54 -12.08 21.13 6.74
N ASP A 55 -12.41 19.84 6.73
CA ASP A 55 -11.64 18.82 7.42
C ASP A 55 -10.51 18.39 6.46
N VAL A 56 -9.32 18.92 6.69
CA VAL A 56 -8.08 18.55 5.97
C VAL A 56 -7.83 17.03 6.05
N ASN A 57 -8.48 16.32 7.00
CA ASN A 57 -8.41 14.87 7.12
C ASN A 57 -9.26 14.11 6.08
N ALA A 58 -10.38 14.68 5.58
CA ALA A 58 -11.22 14.02 4.59
C ALA A 58 -10.60 14.02 3.18
N GLU A 59 -9.94 15.11 2.78
CA GLU A 59 -9.17 15.17 1.53
C GLU A 59 -7.91 14.29 1.59
N ASN A 60 -7.23 14.22 2.75
CA ASN A 60 -6.06 13.35 2.92
C ASN A 60 -6.41 11.86 2.87
N ASN A 61 -7.55 11.44 3.43
CA ASN A 61 -8.01 10.05 3.37
C ASN A 61 -8.37 9.61 1.94
N GLY A 62 -8.94 10.50 1.13
CA GLY A 62 -9.27 10.20 -0.28
C GLY A 62 -8.04 10.03 -1.18
N VAL A 63 -6.98 10.83 -0.95
CA VAL A 63 -5.72 10.71 -1.71
C VAL A 63 -5.00 9.39 -1.38
N GLU A 64 -4.98 8.98 -0.11
CA GLU A 64 -4.38 7.71 0.32
C GLU A 64 -5.12 6.48 -0.24
N GLU A 65 -6.46 6.54 -0.29
CA GLU A 65 -7.30 5.53 -0.96
C GLU A 65 -6.92 5.39 -2.45
N PHE A 66 -6.92 6.50 -3.19
CA PHE A 66 -6.62 6.47 -4.63
C PHE A 66 -5.18 6.02 -4.90
N GLN A 67 -4.23 6.44 -4.07
CA GLN A 67 -2.85 6.00 -4.18
C GLN A 67 -2.74 4.49 -3.98
N THR A 68 -3.39 3.94 -2.95
CA THR A 68 -3.37 2.51 -2.67
C THR A 68 -3.91 1.71 -3.84
N ARG A 69 -5.08 2.09 -4.37
CA ARG A 69 -5.69 1.43 -5.53
C ARG A 69 -4.81 1.54 -6.78
N PHE A 70 -4.26 2.72 -7.05
CA PHE A 70 -3.37 2.94 -8.19
C PHE A 70 -2.16 2.03 -8.13
N MET A 71 -1.49 1.94 -6.98
CA MET A 71 -0.32 1.07 -6.83
C MET A 71 -0.67 -0.42 -6.99
N THR A 72 -1.83 -0.86 -6.49
CA THR A 72 -2.34 -2.22 -6.75
C THR A 72 -2.49 -2.49 -8.25
N PHE A 73 -3.11 -1.58 -9.01
CA PHE A 73 -3.26 -1.75 -10.45
C PHE A 73 -1.92 -1.68 -11.19
N CYS A 74 -0.98 -0.84 -10.74
CA CYS A 74 0.37 -0.82 -11.28
C CYS A 74 1.11 -2.14 -11.04
N ASP A 75 1.00 -2.73 -9.86
CA ASP A 75 1.64 -4.01 -9.55
C ASP A 75 1.03 -5.16 -10.39
N LEU A 76 -0.29 -5.15 -10.61
CA LEU A 76 -0.96 -6.08 -11.52
C LEU A 76 -0.53 -5.90 -12.98
N ALA A 77 -0.42 -4.65 -13.46
CA ALA A 77 0.05 -4.36 -14.80
C ALA A 77 1.52 -4.78 -15.00
N VAL A 78 2.38 -4.61 -13.99
CA VAL A 78 3.77 -5.13 -14.03
C VAL A 78 3.78 -6.64 -14.13
N ALA A 79 2.95 -7.34 -13.34
CA ALA A 79 2.87 -8.79 -13.40
C ALA A 79 2.38 -9.28 -14.79
N GLU A 80 1.38 -8.61 -15.36
CA GLU A 80 0.82 -8.95 -16.67
C GLU A 80 1.81 -8.72 -17.81
N LEU A 81 2.43 -7.54 -17.88
CA LEU A 81 3.39 -7.18 -18.94
C LEU A 81 4.70 -7.99 -18.88
N ASN A 82 4.97 -8.68 -17.77
CA ASN A 82 6.12 -9.57 -17.63
C ASN A 82 5.88 -10.97 -18.20
N LYS A 83 4.64 -11.33 -18.53
CA LYS A 83 4.31 -12.63 -19.15
C LYS A 83 4.89 -12.74 -20.57
N GLU A 84 4.87 -13.96 -21.09
CA GLU A 84 5.14 -14.19 -22.51
C GLU A 84 4.05 -13.53 -23.36
N ILE A 85 4.45 -12.73 -24.35
CA ILE A 85 3.52 -12.07 -25.24
C ILE A 85 3.12 -13.02 -26.38
N THR A 86 1.82 -13.30 -26.48
CA THR A 86 1.23 -14.07 -27.57
C THR A 86 0.34 -13.17 -28.44
N ARG A 87 0.03 -13.65 -29.64
CA ARG A 87 -0.75 -12.90 -30.63
C ARG A 87 -2.17 -12.68 -30.13
N PHE A 88 -2.71 -11.47 -30.29
CA PHE A 88 -4.15 -11.23 -30.10
C PHE A 88 -4.96 -11.97 -31.17
N VAL A 89 -5.83 -12.88 -30.74
CA VAL A 89 -6.69 -13.69 -31.62
C VAL A 89 -8.14 -13.20 -31.56
N ASP A 90 -8.70 -13.14 -30.35
CA ASP A 90 -10.06 -12.70 -30.09
C ASP A 90 -10.20 -12.09 -28.69
N ARG A 91 -11.37 -11.51 -28.40
CA ARG A 91 -11.66 -10.80 -27.14
C ARG A 91 -12.01 -11.74 -25.97
N ASP A 92 -12.23 -13.04 -26.25
CA ASP A 92 -12.67 -14.03 -25.27
C ASP A 92 -11.48 -14.77 -24.63
N ASN A 93 -10.29 -14.70 -25.24
CA ASN A 93 -9.07 -15.22 -24.63
C ASN A 93 -8.81 -14.56 -23.27
N ALA A 94 -8.65 -15.41 -22.25
CA ALA A 94 -8.41 -15.04 -20.87
C ALA A 94 -7.34 -15.93 -20.20
N ASP A 95 -6.45 -16.54 -20.99
CA ASP A 95 -5.37 -17.39 -20.51
C ASP A 95 -4.47 -16.62 -19.52
N PRO A 96 -4.41 -17.02 -18.24
CA PRO A 96 -3.61 -16.31 -17.25
C PRO A 96 -2.10 -16.55 -17.40
N ALA A 97 -1.65 -17.50 -18.23
CA ALA A 97 -0.24 -17.82 -18.40
C ALA A 97 0.47 -16.88 -19.38
N THR A 98 -0.26 -16.26 -20.30
CA THR A 98 0.30 -15.42 -21.36
C THR A 98 -0.33 -14.03 -21.35
N HIS A 99 0.28 -13.10 -22.07
CA HIS A 99 -0.27 -11.79 -22.33
C HIS A 99 -0.57 -11.63 -23.82
N HIS A 100 -1.82 -11.34 -24.17
CA HIS A 100 -2.30 -11.39 -25.55
C HIS A 100 -3.07 -10.13 -25.98
N MET A 101 -2.83 -8.99 -25.34
CA MET A 101 -3.63 -7.78 -25.58
C MET A 101 -3.16 -7.00 -26.81
N PRO A 102 -4.06 -6.23 -27.46
CA PRO A 102 -3.65 -5.22 -28.42
C PRO A 102 -2.70 -4.20 -27.78
N PHE A 103 -1.58 -3.90 -28.43
CA PHE A 103 -0.53 -3.07 -27.80
C PHE A 103 -0.92 -1.59 -27.59
N PHE A 104 -1.98 -1.11 -28.24
CA PHE A 104 -2.50 0.22 -27.92
C PHE A 104 -3.14 0.29 -26.53
N GLU A 105 -3.70 -0.82 -26.02
CA GLU A 105 -4.21 -0.92 -24.65
C GLU A 105 -3.07 -0.98 -23.63
N ASP A 106 -2.00 -1.72 -23.95
CA ASP A 106 -0.80 -1.76 -23.12
C ASP A 106 -0.15 -0.39 -22.99
N ALA A 107 -0.21 0.42 -24.05
CA ALA A 107 0.35 1.76 -24.01
C ALA A 107 -0.31 2.63 -22.92
N HIS A 108 -1.59 2.42 -22.60
CA HIS A 108 -2.25 3.06 -21.46
C HIS A 108 -1.63 2.63 -20.12
N ALA A 109 -1.40 1.32 -19.96
CA ALA A 109 -0.71 0.78 -18.78
C ALA A 109 0.71 1.36 -18.67
N VAL A 110 1.50 1.32 -19.75
CA VAL A 110 2.89 1.78 -19.79
C VAL A 110 2.99 3.25 -19.43
N ARG A 111 2.09 4.10 -19.95
CA ARG A 111 2.03 5.53 -19.62
C ARG A 111 1.74 5.76 -18.13
N ALA A 112 0.83 4.99 -17.54
CA ALA A 112 0.51 5.07 -16.13
C ALA A 112 1.63 4.51 -15.22
N LEU A 113 2.27 3.39 -15.61
CA LEU A 113 3.45 2.84 -14.93
C LEU A 113 4.62 3.82 -14.92
N ALA A 114 4.80 4.56 -16.01
CA ALA A 114 5.75 5.66 -16.09
C ALA A 114 5.49 6.73 -15.00
N VAL A 115 4.22 7.05 -14.73
CA VAL A 115 3.84 7.96 -13.63
C VAL A 115 4.04 7.30 -12.26
N ALA A 116 3.74 6.00 -12.12
CA ALA A 116 4.03 5.27 -10.89
C ALA A 116 5.53 5.27 -10.55
N TYR A 117 6.40 5.14 -11.56
CA TYR A 117 7.84 5.34 -11.39
C TYR A 117 8.18 6.75 -10.92
N ASP A 118 7.63 7.79 -11.54
CA ASP A 118 7.84 9.19 -11.12
C ASP A 118 7.43 9.42 -9.66
N MET A 119 6.34 8.81 -9.22
CA MET A 119 5.78 8.94 -7.88
C MET A 119 6.60 8.19 -6.81
N THR A 120 7.15 7.03 -7.15
CA THR A 120 7.70 6.09 -6.16
C THR A 120 9.22 6.00 -6.19
N GLY A 121 9.83 6.12 -7.38
CA GLY A 121 11.21 5.74 -7.67
C GLY A 121 11.44 4.23 -7.77
N GLU A 122 10.38 3.40 -7.71
CA GLU A 122 10.52 1.94 -7.77
C GLU A 122 10.84 1.46 -9.19
N ARG A 123 12.03 0.87 -9.34
CA ARG A 123 12.54 0.41 -10.64
C ARG A 123 11.64 -0.59 -11.35
N LYS A 124 10.88 -1.41 -10.61
CA LYS A 124 9.96 -2.42 -11.18
C LYS A 124 8.98 -1.83 -12.20
N TYR A 125 8.53 -0.59 -11.99
CA TYR A 125 7.61 0.08 -12.91
C TYR A 125 8.30 0.52 -14.20
N LEU A 126 9.46 1.17 -14.09
CA LEU A 126 10.24 1.58 -15.26
C LEU A 126 10.80 0.39 -16.03
N ASP A 127 11.22 -0.67 -15.34
CA ASP A 127 11.75 -1.87 -15.99
C ASP A 127 10.67 -2.62 -16.78
N ALA A 128 9.41 -2.62 -16.32
CA ALA A 128 8.27 -3.11 -17.11
C ALA A 128 8.02 -2.26 -18.37
N CYS A 129 8.06 -0.93 -18.25
CA CYS A 129 7.97 -0.02 -19.40
C CYS A 129 9.08 -0.28 -20.44
N ARG A 130 10.32 -0.48 -19.96
CA ARG A 130 11.51 -0.78 -20.79
C ARG A 130 11.35 -2.10 -21.52
N ARG A 131 11.05 -3.18 -20.79
CA ARG A 131 10.83 -4.52 -21.37
C ARG A 131 9.79 -4.50 -22.48
N TRP A 132 8.65 -3.87 -22.24
CA TRP A 132 7.61 -3.74 -23.25
C TRP A 132 8.09 -2.91 -24.45
N SER A 133 8.74 -1.77 -24.21
CA SER A 133 9.22 -0.89 -25.29
C SER A 133 10.32 -1.53 -26.15
N ASP A 134 11.20 -2.32 -25.55
CA ASP A 134 12.23 -3.09 -26.26
C ASP A 134 11.59 -4.08 -27.24
N GLN A 135 10.56 -4.79 -26.78
CA GLN A 135 9.81 -5.74 -27.61
C GLN A 135 9.06 -5.04 -28.75
N ILE A 136 8.45 -3.88 -28.48
CA ILE A 136 7.77 -3.05 -29.49
C ILE A 136 8.75 -2.58 -30.58
N ILE A 137 9.96 -2.16 -30.20
CA ILE A 137 10.99 -1.75 -31.16
C ILE A 137 11.48 -2.92 -32.01
N GLU A 138 11.66 -4.09 -31.39
CA GLU A 138 12.01 -5.31 -32.12
C GLU A 138 10.96 -5.62 -33.19
N TYR A 139 9.67 -5.55 -32.86
CA TYR A 139 8.60 -5.72 -33.84
C TYR A 139 8.62 -4.60 -34.89
N GLN A 140 8.76 -3.34 -34.49
CA GLN A 140 8.80 -2.18 -35.38
C GLN A 140 9.89 -2.32 -36.45
N SER A 141 11.05 -2.89 -36.10
CA SER A 141 12.18 -3.09 -37.02
C SER A 141 11.86 -3.97 -38.23
N ARG A 142 10.83 -4.82 -38.13
CA ARG A 142 10.37 -5.73 -39.17
C ARG A 142 9.05 -5.30 -39.80
N MET A 143 8.47 -4.19 -39.39
CA MET A 143 7.20 -3.72 -39.93
C MET A 143 7.36 -3.14 -41.34
N ILE A 144 6.35 -3.39 -42.17
CA ILE A 144 6.21 -2.81 -43.51
C ILE A 144 4.88 -2.04 -43.54
N PRO A 145 4.88 -0.71 -43.80
CA PRO A 145 6.02 0.14 -44.12
C PRO A 145 6.96 0.39 -42.92
N VAL A 146 8.19 0.80 -43.20
CA VAL A 146 9.21 1.12 -42.19
C VAL A 146 8.70 2.25 -41.28
N GLY A 147 8.87 2.06 -39.96
CA GLY A 147 8.43 3.00 -38.93
C GLY A 147 7.05 2.69 -38.36
N ALA A 148 6.25 1.82 -39.00
CA ALA A 148 4.98 1.37 -38.47
C ALA A 148 5.17 0.54 -37.19
N TYR A 149 4.26 0.67 -36.22
CA TYR A 149 4.22 -0.20 -35.04
C TYR A 149 3.33 -1.42 -35.29
N TYR A 150 3.74 -2.58 -34.79
CA TYR A 150 2.86 -3.75 -34.71
C TYR A 150 1.80 -3.50 -33.63
N MET A 151 0.53 -3.81 -33.91
CA MET A 151 -0.60 -3.54 -33.00
C MET A 151 -1.00 -4.78 -32.17
N ASN A 152 -0.22 -5.86 -32.26
CA ASN A 152 -0.57 -7.21 -31.86
C ASN A 152 -1.75 -7.86 -32.62
N HIS A 153 -2.27 -7.20 -33.66
CA HIS A 153 -3.33 -7.73 -34.52
C HIS A 153 -3.16 -7.26 -35.97
N SER A 154 -4.01 -7.78 -36.86
CA SER A 154 -4.03 -7.43 -38.29
C SER A 154 -2.68 -7.70 -38.99
N ARG A 155 -1.90 -6.66 -39.30
CA ARG A 155 -0.62 -6.76 -40.02
C ARG A 155 0.54 -7.06 -39.06
N ALA A 156 1.10 -8.27 -39.14
CA ALA A 156 2.22 -8.71 -38.29
C ALA A 156 3.59 -8.28 -38.84
N PRO A 157 4.67 -8.31 -38.02
CA PRO A 157 6.02 -8.01 -38.49
C PRO A 157 6.45 -8.92 -39.64
N GLY A 158 7.05 -8.35 -40.68
CA GLY A 158 7.44 -9.02 -41.91
C GLY A 158 6.33 -9.15 -42.97
N GLN A 159 5.09 -8.73 -42.68
CA GLN A 159 3.98 -8.76 -43.62
C GLN A 159 3.77 -7.39 -44.28
N ASP A 160 3.50 -7.39 -45.58
CA ASP A 160 3.22 -6.20 -46.39
C ASP A 160 1.73 -6.04 -46.76
N GLN A 161 0.92 -7.07 -46.48
CA GLN A 161 -0.53 -7.08 -46.67
C GLN A 161 -1.30 -6.93 -45.36
N GLY A 162 -2.56 -6.48 -45.45
CA GLY A 162 -3.47 -6.36 -44.30
C GLY A 162 -3.53 -4.96 -43.68
N GLN A 163 -4.47 -4.75 -42.77
CA GLN A 163 -4.73 -3.42 -42.19
C GLN A 163 -3.64 -2.98 -41.21
N TRP A 164 -3.28 -1.70 -41.25
CA TRP A 164 -2.44 -1.03 -40.26
C TRP A 164 -2.99 0.36 -39.94
N ASN A 165 -3.09 0.68 -38.64
CA ASN A 165 -3.78 1.87 -38.15
C ASN A 165 -2.80 2.88 -37.55
N VAL A 166 -2.87 4.12 -38.03
CA VAL A 166 -2.18 5.27 -37.42
C VAL A 166 -2.74 5.55 -36.03
N ALA A 167 -4.05 5.37 -35.81
CA ALA A 167 -4.68 5.61 -34.51
C ALA A 167 -4.06 4.73 -33.40
N ASP A 168 -4.07 3.42 -33.59
CA ASP A 168 -3.52 2.46 -32.61
C ASP A 168 -2.00 2.66 -32.43
N SER A 169 -1.29 2.88 -33.54
CA SER A 169 0.15 3.16 -33.53
C SER A 169 0.50 4.48 -32.82
N GLY A 170 -0.39 5.48 -32.86
CA GLY A 170 -0.27 6.73 -32.13
C GLY A 170 -0.27 6.51 -30.62
N SER A 171 -1.16 5.64 -30.12
CA SER A 171 -1.17 5.22 -28.72
C SER A 171 0.10 4.45 -28.34
N ILE A 172 0.52 3.47 -29.16
CA ILE A 172 1.75 2.70 -28.94
C ILE A 172 2.97 3.62 -28.87
N ALA A 173 3.08 4.59 -29.79
CA ALA A 173 4.13 5.59 -29.82
C ALA A 173 4.18 6.42 -28.54
N MET A 174 3.02 6.79 -27.96
CA MET A 174 2.97 7.49 -26.67
C MET A 174 3.48 6.62 -25.51
N GLY A 175 3.23 5.30 -25.53
CA GLY A 175 3.82 4.36 -24.58
C GLY A 175 5.35 4.33 -24.65
N VAL A 176 5.91 4.14 -25.85
CA VAL A 176 7.37 4.15 -26.09
C VAL A 176 7.98 5.50 -25.72
N LEU A 177 7.30 6.61 -26.04
CA LEU A 177 7.74 7.95 -25.68
C LEU A 177 7.76 8.16 -24.15
N ALA A 178 6.75 7.66 -23.44
CA ALA A 178 6.69 7.74 -21.98
C ALA A 178 7.87 7.00 -21.32
N THR A 179 8.28 5.85 -21.86
CA THR A 179 9.50 5.11 -21.46
C THR A 179 10.75 5.95 -21.76
N ALA A 180 10.87 6.50 -22.96
CA ALA A 180 12.02 7.30 -23.38
C ALA A 180 12.28 8.50 -22.45
N ILE A 181 11.21 9.19 -22.05
CA ILE A 181 11.26 10.37 -21.17
C ILE A 181 11.83 10.03 -19.78
N ARG A 182 11.71 8.78 -19.33
CA ARG A 182 12.09 8.31 -17.98
C ARG A 182 13.35 7.45 -17.95
N CYS A 183 13.98 7.22 -19.10
CA CYS A 183 15.25 6.51 -19.17
C CYS A 183 16.43 7.47 -18.96
N ASP A 184 17.23 7.20 -17.92
CA ASP A 184 18.44 7.96 -17.63
C ASP A 184 19.62 7.57 -18.54
N ASN A 185 19.62 6.34 -19.07
CA ASN A 185 20.66 5.88 -19.99
C ASN A 185 20.51 6.62 -21.35
N PRO A 186 21.49 7.43 -21.78
CA PRO A 186 21.36 8.23 -23.00
C PRO A 186 21.19 7.38 -24.27
N THR A 187 21.82 6.22 -24.34
CA THR A 187 21.74 5.31 -25.49
C THR A 187 20.36 4.67 -25.58
N GLU A 188 19.84 4.15 -24.46
CA GLU A 188 18.48 3.57 -24.42
C GLU A 188 17.43 4.62 -24.76
N LYS A 189 17.54 5.81 -24.14
CA LYS A 189 16.67 6.95 -24.43
C LYS A 189 16.69 7.32 -25.90
N ALA A 190 17.87 7.38 -26.51
CA ALA A 190 18.01 7.67 -27.94
C ALA A 190 17.34 6.60 -28.81
N ASN A 191 17.45 5.32 -28.44
CA ASN A 191 16.80 4.21 -29.17
C ASN A 191 15.27 4.36 -29.15
N TYR A 192 14.68 4.58 -27.98
CA TYR A 192 13.22 4.79 -27.86
C TYR A 192 12.75 6.04 -28.60
N LEU A 193 13.49 7.16 -28.50
CA LEU A 193 13.15 8.37 -29.26
C LEU A 193 13.26 8.17 -30.77
N ASN A 194 14.27 7.44 -31.25
CA ASN A 194 14.43 7.16 -32.68
C ASN A 194 13.27 6.29 -33.22
N SER A 195 12.79 5.34 -32.43
CA SER A 195 11.59 4.55 -32.73
C SER A 195 10.36 5.46 -32.94
N VAL A 196 10.09 6.36 -32.00
CA VAL A 196 8.95 7.30 -32.08
C VAL A 196 9.12 8.28 -33.25
N LYS A 197 10.33 8.79 -33.47
CA LYS A 197 10.64 9.68 -34.60
C LYS A 197 10.48 8.99 -35.96
N SER A 198 10.79 7.70 -36.05
CA SER A 198 10.59 6.90 -37.27
C SER A 198 9.12 6.78 -37.61
N PHE A 199 8.28 6.46 -36.64
CA PHE A 199 6.82 6.47 -36.80
C PHE A 199 6.28 7.86 -37.14
N ALA A 200 6.75 8.90 -36.44
CA ALA A 200 6.33 10.26 -36.73
C ALA A 200 6.65 10.69 -38.16
N ARG A 201 7.84 10.33 -38.67
CA ARG A 201 8.23 10.57 -40.07
C ARG A 201 7.28 9.86 -41.03
N LEU A 202 7.05 8.56 -40.84
CA LEU A 202 6.14 7.78 -41.69
C LEU A 202 4.77 8.46 -41.82
N VAL A 203 4.19 8.91 -40.72
CA VAL A 203 2.87 9.56 -40.74
C VAL A 203 2.91 10.95 -41.35
N MET A 204 3.90 11.77 -41.00
CA MET A 204 4.03 13.12 -41.52
C MET A 204 4.25 13.15 -43.04
N ASP A 205 4.97 12.17 -43.58
CA ASP A 205 5.31 12.13 -45.00
C ASP A 205 4.15 11.59 -45.86
N ASN A 206 3.24 10.79 -45.29
CA ASN A 206 2.26 10.02 -46.07
C ASN A 206 0.79 10.23 -45.69
N TYR A 207 0.48 10.63 -44.46
CA TYR A 207 -0.89 10.54 -43.92
C TYR A 207 -1.43 11.85 -43.33
N VAL A 208 -0.62 12.92 -43.25
CA VAL A 208 -1.11 14.26 -42.89
C VAL A 208 -1.76 14.91 -44.11
N GLY A 209 -3.06 15.19 -44.00
CA GLY A 209 -3.83 15.84 -45.04
C GLY A 209 -3.62 17.36 -45.10
N PRO A 210 -4.07 18.01 -46.20
CA PRO A 210 -3.85 19.43 -46.44
C PRO A 210 -4.58 20.34 -45.42
N GLU A 211 -5.64 19.84 -44.79
CA GLU A 211 -6.41 20.58 -43.78
C GLU A 211 -5.86 20.37 -42.35
N GLY A 212 -4.81 19.56 -42.20
CA GLY A 212 -4.17 19.26 -40.92
C GLY A 212 -4.69 18.01 -40.20
N GLY A 213 -5.78 17.41 -40.67
CA GLY A 213 -6.25 16.11 -40.24
C GLY A 213 -5.36 14.98 -40.75
N ILE A 214 -5.48 13.80 -40.16
CA ILE A 214 -4.56 12.68 -40.38
C ILE A 214 -5.36 11.44 -40.76
N SER A 215 -5.05 10.80 -41.88
CA SER A 215 -5.71 9.56 -42.29
C SER A 215 -5.23 8.37 -41.46
N ASN A 216 -6.01 7.29 -41.42
CA ASN A 216 -5.70 6.16 -40.53
C ASN A 216 -4.60 5.23 -41.06
N GLY A 217 -3.89 5.58 -42.12
CA GLY A 217 -2.88 4.72 -42.71
C GLY A 217 -3.46 3.70 -43.69
N LEU A 218 -3.15 2.42 -43.48
CA LEU A 218 -3.54 1.33 -44.39
C LEU A 218 -4.87 0.73 -43.94
N TRP A 219 -5.93 1.51 -44.10
CA TRP A 219 -7.28 1.15 -43.67
C TRP A 219 -8.22 1.04 -44.87
N PRO A 220 -8.69 -0.17 -45.24
CA PRO A 220 -9.47 -0.36 -46.47
C PRO A 220 -10.88 0.27 -46.43
N VAL A 221 -11.36 0.68 -45.25
CA VAL A 221 -12.73 1.21 -45.08
C VAL A 221 -12.81 2.70 -45.41
N TYR A 222 -11.75 3.46 -45.14
CA TYR A 222 -11.74 4.91 -45.32
C TYR A 222 -10.30 5.43 -45.38
N ASP A 223 -9.99 6.18 -46.44
CA ASP A 223 -8.65 6.71 -46.74
C ASP A 223 -8.51 8.24 -46.46
N GLY A 224 -9.60 8.89 -46.06
CA GLY A 224 -9.62 10.31 -45.70
C GLY A 224 -9.08 10.61 -44.30
N GLN A 225 -8.99 11.91 -43.99
CA GLN A 225 -8.59 12.42 -42.66
C GLN A 225 -9.62 11.97 -41.60
N TRP A 226 -9.15 11.39 -40.50
CA TRP A 226 -10.01 10.75 -39.51
C TRP A 226 -9.73 11.24 -38.08
N TRP A 227 -10.80 11.40 -37.28
CA TRP A 227 -10.73 11.95 -35.93
C TRP A 227 -9.79 11.18 -34.99
N CYS A 228 -9.78 9.85 -35.03
CA CYS A 228 -9.01 9.06 -34.07
C CYS A 228 -7.49 9.12 -34.33
N SER A 229 -7.09 8.97 -35.61
CA SER A 229 -5.69 9.14 -36.03
C SER A 229 -5.22 10.58 -35.84
N THR A 230 -6.08 11.57 -36.12
CA THR A 230 -5.76 12.98 -35.87
C THR A 230 -5.53 13.26 -34.39
N ALA A 231 -6.41 12.74 -33.53
CA ALA A 231 -6.32 12.90 -32.09
C ALA A 231 -5.08 12.24 -31.49
N THR A 232 -4.91 10.94 -31.69
CA THR A 232 -3.80 10.15 -31.12
C THR A 232 -2.43 10.62 -31.62
N PHE A 233 -2.28 10.84 -32.92
CA PHE A 233 -1.03 11.35 -33.48
C PHE A 233 -0.78 12.81 -33.09
N GLY A 234 -1.81 13.65 -33.09
CA GLY A 234 -1.71 15.06 -32.67
C GLY A 234 -1.22 15.18 -31.23
N THR A 235 -1.78 14.38 -30.31
CA THR A 235 -1.34 14.31 -28.91
C THR A 235 0.11 13.87 -28.83
N MET A 236 0.47 12.77 -29.50
CA MET A 236 1.85 12.29 -29.56
C MET A 236 2.81 13.36 -30.08
N ALA A 237 2.44 14.09 -31.13
CA ALA A 237 3.26 15.13 -31.73
C ALA A 237 3.48 16.32 -30.78
N PHE A 238 2.49 16.69 -29.96
CA PHE A 238 2.71 17.69 -28.89
C PHE A 238 3.73 17.18 -27.86
N VAL A 239 3.59 15.96 -27.37
CA VAL A 239 4.51 15.39 -26.36
C VAL A 239 5.92 15.23 -26.93
N LEU A 240 6.04 14.76 -28.18
CA LEU A 240 7.31 14.62 -28.87
C LEU A 240 7.98 15.98 -29.11
N TYR A 241 7.20 17.02 -29.39
CA TYR A 241 7.71 18.39 -29.47
C TYR A 241 8.26 18.87 -28.12
N GLU A 242 7.53 18.67 -27.02
CA GLU A 242 7.99 19.08 -25.68
C GLU A 242 9.33 18.41 -25.31
N GLU A 243 9.48 17.14 -25.68
CA GLU A 243 10.71 16.40 -25.44
C GLU A 243 11.85 16.86 -26.36
N THR A 244 11.60 16.98 -27.67
CA THR A 244 12.68 17.19 -28.68
C THR A 244 12.97 18.66 -28.97
N GLY A 245 11.99 19.55 -28.84
CA GLY A 245 12.04 20.94 -29.30
C GLY A 245 11.91 21.11 -30.83
N GLU A 246 11.69 20.04 -31.59
CA GLU A 246 11.66 20.09 -33.05
C GLU A 246 10.33 20.69 -33.56
N LYS A 247 10.38 21.93 -34.09
CA LYS A 247 9.20 22.71 -34.48
C LYS A 247 8.27 22.04 -35.49
N LYS A 248 8.78 21.08 -36.28
CA LYS A 248 7.97 20.31 -37.24
C LYS A 248 6.85 19.51 -36.56
N TYR A 249 7.11 18.98 -35.36
CA TYR A 249 6.11 18.26 -34.58
C TYR A 249 5.04 19.20 -34.02
N LEU A 250 5.46 20.38 -33.52
CA LEU A 250 4.51 21.40 -33.07
C LEU A 250 3.59 21.88 -34.21
N LYS A 251 4.14 22.04 -35.42
CA LYS A 251 3.36 22.46 -36.59
C LYS A 251 2.24 21.46 -36.90
N VAL A 252 2.55 20.16 -36.95
CA VAL A 252 1.57 19.12 -37.23
C VAL A 252 0.57 18.97 -36.08
N ALA A 253 1.03 19.02 -34.83
CA ALA A 253 0.15 18.96 -33.67
C ALA A 253 -0.88 20.11 -33.62
N LYS A 254 -0.45 21.33 -33.95
CA LYS A 254 -1.36 22.49 -34.09
C LYS A 254 -2.33 22.33 -35.24
N GLY A 255 -1.90 21.78 -36.38
CA GLY A 255 -2.77 21.47 -37.51
C GLY A 255 -3.85 20.45 -37.15
N ALA A 256 -3.45 19.37 -36.46
CA ALA A 256 -4.37 18.35 -35.96
C ALA A 256 -5.41 18.93 -34.97
N LEU A 257 -4.97 19.76 -34.02
CA LEU A 257 -5.87 20.45 -33.10
C LEU A 257 -6.82 21.40 -33.83
N ASP A 258 -6.32 22.19 -34.76
CA ASP A 258 -7.15 23.10 -35.56
C ASP A 258 -8.20 22.34 -36.35
N TRP A 259 -7.81 21.30 -37.08
CA TRP A 259 -8.70 20.43 -37.83
C TRP A 259 -9.81 19.83 -36.95
N MET A 260 -9.45 19.35 -35.75
CA MET A 260 -10.43 18.81 -34.80
C MET A 260 -11.38 19.87 -34.26
N THR A 261 -10.91 21.09 -33.97
CA THR A 261 -11.76 22.18 -33.43
C THR A 261 -12.73 22.78 -34.45
N HIS A 262 -12.55 22.50 -35.74
CA HIS A 262 -13.48 22.88 -36.80
C HIS A 262 -14.66 21.92 -36.94
N GLN A 263 -14.62 20.77 -36.28
CA GLN A 263 -15.66 19.76 -36.33
C GLN A 263 -16.49 19.73 -35.04
N ASP A 264 -17.74 19.29 -35.16
CA ASP A 264 -18.51 18.85 -34.02
C ASP A 264 -18.18 17.38 -33.73
N PHE A 265 -17.61 17.08 -32.54
CA PHE A 265 -17.21 15.71 -32.20
C PHE A 265 -18.40 14.72 -32.24
N ARG A 266 -19.64 15.21 -32.18
CA ARG A 266 -20.86 14.39 -32.21
C ARG A 266 -21.26 13.98 -33.63
N GLU A 267 -20.67 14.61 -34.64
CA GLU A 267 -20.99 14.42 -36.06
C GLU A 267 -19.85 13.79 -36.86
N VAL A 268 -18.74 13.44 -36.20
CA VAL A 268 -17.56 12.85 -36.85
C VAL A 268 -17.86 11.50 -37.50
N LYS A 269 -17.09 11.20 -38.54
CA LYS A 269 -17.19 10.00 -39.39
C LYS A 269 -15.80 9.44 -39.67
N PRO A 270 -15.66 8.20 -40.19
CA PRO A 270 -16.72 7.22 -40.47
C PRO A 270 -17.22 6.47 -39.24
N ILE A 271 -16.41 6.29 -38.19
CA ILE A 271 -16.89 5.78 -36.90
C ILE A 271 -17.58 6.93 -36.18
N THR A 272 -18.89 6.79 -35.97
CA THR A 272 -19.74 7.86 -35.46
C THR A 272 -19.78 7.93 -33.94
N PHE A 273 -20.23 9.07 -33.43
CA PHE A 273 -20.43 9.27 -31.99
C PHE A 273 -21.36 8.23 -31.35
N GLN A 274 -22.40 7.78 -32.07
CA GLN A 274 -23.33 6.76 -31.56
C GLN A 274 -22.68 5.38 -31.44
N GLN A 275 -21.67 5.09 -32.27
CA GLN A 275 -20.96 3.82 -32.23
C GLN A 275 -19.94 3.77 -31.07
N ARG A 276 -19.23 4.88 -30.82
CA ARG A 276 -18.16 4.92 -29.81
C ARG A 276 -18.09 6.25 -29.05
N PRO A 277 -19.11 6.60 -28.25
CA PRO A 277 -19.22 7.95 -27.67
C PRO A 277 -18.11 8.26 -26.67
N SER A 278 -17.86 7.36 -25.71
CA SER A 278 -16.82 7.54 -24.68
C SER A 278 -15.41 7.53 -25.28
N GLY A 279 -15.14 6.65 -26.23
CA GLY A 279 -13.84 6.62 -26.93
C GLY A 279 -13.60 7.89 -27.74
N ILE A 280 -14.59 8.40 -28.48
CA ILE A 280 -14.48 9.68 -29.19
C ILE A 280 -14.17 10.82 -28.22
N ILE A 281 -14.89 10.88 -27.09
CA ILE A 281 -14.63 11.90 -26.07
C ILE A 281 -13.21 11.75 -25.53
N PHE A 282 -12.77 10.56 -25.15
CA PHE A 282 -11.42 10.42 -24.62
C PHE A 282 -10.36 10.92 -25.61
N TYR A 283 -10.30 10.32 -26.80
CA TYR A 283 -9.22 10.59 -27.74
C TYR A 283 -9.22 12.06 -28.20
N CYS A 284 -10.37 12.58 -28.61
CA CYS A 284 -10.46 13.95 -29.09
C CYS A 284 -10.06 14.94 -28.00
N PHE A 285 -10.53 14.73 -26.77
CA PHE A 285 -10.32 15.71 -25.71
C PHE A 285 -8.99 15.53 -24.96
N GLU A 286 -8.30 14.40 -25.10
CA GLU A 286 -6.89 14.28 -24.73
C GLU A 286 -6.01 15.20 -25.59
N LEU A 287 -6.28 15.28 -26.90
CA LEU A 287 -5.63 16.24 -27.80
C LEU A 287 -5.93 17.69 -27.36
N TYR A 288 -7.16 17.99 -26.97
CA TYR A 288 -7.53 19.33 -26.52
C TYR A 288 -6.84 19.66 -25.20
N ALA A 289 -6.88 18.75 -24.22
CA ALA A 289 -6.24 18.92 -22.92
C ALA A 289 -4.71 19.13 -23.06
N THR A 290 -4.07 18.49 -24.04
CA THR A 290 -2.64 18.66 -24.33
C THR A 290 -2.34 19.95 -25.08
N GLY A 291 -3.22 20.31 -26.02
CA GLY A 291 -3.04 21.40 -26.98
C GLY A 291 -3.52 22.77 -26.50
N LEU A 292 -4.40 22.85 -25.51
CA LEU A 292 -5.09 24.08 -25.09
C LEU A 292 -4.11 25.22 -24.75
N LYS A 293 -2.98 24.90 -24.11
CA LYS A 293 -1.91 25.87 -23.78
C LYS A 293 -1.26 26.55 -24.99
N TYR A 294 -1.46 26.01 -26.19
CA TYR A 294 -0.94 26.55 -27.44
C TYR A 294 -1.94 27.44 -28.18
N LEU A 295 -3.17 27.53 -27.68
CA LEU A 295 -4.21 28.41 -28.19
C LEU A 295 -4.21 29.72 -27.40
N LYS A 296 -4.36 30.85 -28.10
CA LYS A 296 -4.47 32.16 -27.45
C LYS A 296 -5.86 32.28 -26.79
N PRO A 297 -5.98 32.53 -25.47
CA PRO A 297 -7.27 32.76 -24.83
C PRO A 297 -8.06 33.88 -25.52
N GLY A 298 -9.36 33.65 -25.74
CA GLY A 298 -10.25 34.55 -26.47
C GLY A 298 -10.11 34.54 -28.00
N SER A 299 -9.19 33.75 -28.57
CA SER A 299 -9.16 33.56 -30.04
C SER A 299 -10.34 32.70 -30.52
N GLN A 300 -10.71 32.84 -31.80
CA GLN A 300 -11.79 32.04 -32.38
C GLN A 300 -11.57 30.53 -32.22
N GLN A 301 -10.33 30.08 -32.36
CA GLN A 301 -9.95 28.67 -32.19
C GLN A 301 -10.10 28.23 -30.73
N TYR A 302 -9.67 29.06 -29.77
CA TYR A 302 -9.87 28.80 -28.34
C TYR A 302 -11.37 28.70 -27.99
N GLU A 303 -12.19 29.65 -28.46
CA GLU A 303 -13.64 29.63 -28.20
C GLU A 303 -14.35 28.43 -28.82
N ARG A 304 -13.88 27.93 -29.98
CA ARG A 304 -14.38 26.67 -30.55
C ARG A 304 -13.98 25.48 -29.67
N ALA A 305 -12.74 25.43 -29.20
CA ALA A 305 -12.27 24.37 -28.32
C ALA A 305 -13.07 24.32 -27.01
N ILE A 306 -13.30 25.48 -26.37
CA ILE A 306 -14.11 25.59 -25.15
C ILE A 306 -15.54 25.09 -25.38
N ARG A 307 -16.22 25.51 -26.47
CA ARG A 307 -17.57 25.00 -26.78
C ARG A 307 -17.63 23.47 -26.91
N GLN A 308 -16.65 22.86 -27.56
CA GLN A 308 -16.61 21.39 -27.67
C GLN A 308 -16.37 20.75 -26.29
N ILE A 309 -15.51 21.35 -25.44
CA ILE A 309 -15.25 20.87 -24.07
C ILE A 309 -16.53 20.92 -23.25
N ASP A 310 -17.29 22.02 -23.33
CA ASP A 310 -18.57 22.18 -22.63
C ASP A 310 -19.56 21.07 -23.01
N LEU A 311 -19.68 20.79 -24.31
CA LEU A 311 -20.53 19.71 -24.82
C LEU A 311 -20.09 18.31 -24.33
N ALA A 312 -18.79 18.06 -24.22
CA ALA A 312 -18.26 16.81 -23.69
C ALA A 312 -18.51 16.67 -22.18
N MET A 313 -18.31 17.74 -21.39
CA MET A 313 -18.62 17.75 -19.96
C MET A 313 -20.11 17.51 -19.70
N ASP A 314 -20.99 18.13 -20.48
CA ASP A 314 -22.44 17.92 -20.43
C ASP A 314 -22.85 16.50 -20.83
N TRP A 315 -22.13 15.89 -21.76
CA TRP A 315 -22.36 14.50 -22.12
C TRP A 315 -21.96 13.57 -20.97
N MET A 316 -20.77 13.74 -20.40
CA MET A 316 -20.31 12.91 -19.26
C MET A 316 -21.25 13.03 -18.07
N ALA A 317 -21.71 14.25 -17.76
CA ALA A 317 -22.67 14.49 -16.68
C ALA A 317 -23.98 13.70 -16.79
N ARG A 318 -24.41 13.37 -18.02
CA ARG A 318 -25.65 12.64 -18.29
C ARG A 318 -25.47 11.13 -18.48
N ASN A 319 -24.24 10.64 -18.59
CA ASN A 319 -23.95 9.26 -19.00
C ASN A 319 -23.06 8.49 -18.00
N GLN A 320 -22.69 9.12 -16.88
CA GLN A 320 -21.90 8.52 -15.80
C GLN A 320 -22.79 7.82 -14.76
N LYS A 321 -22.41 6.60 -14.37
CA LYS A 321 -23.23 5.77 -13.48
C LYS A 321 -23.32 6.37 -12.08
N THR A 322 -22.24 6.94 -11.54
CA THR A 322 -22.26 7.60 -10.22
C THR A 322 -23.10 8.87 -10.19
N ARG A 323 -23.51 9.37 -11.37
CA ARG A 323 -24.40 10.52 -11.55
C ARG A 323 -25.83 10.12 -11.93
N GLY A 324 -26.19 8.85 -11.75
CA GLY A 324 -27.55 8.35 -11.92
C GLY A 324 -27.93 7.98 -13.36
N ALA A 325 -26.97 7.88 -14.28
CA ALA A 325 -27.25 7.43 -15.64
C ALA A 325 -27.61 5.93 -15.65
N ASN A 326 -28.64 5.57 -16.43
CA ASN A 326 -29.05 4.17 -16.63
C ASN A 326 -28.17 3.51 -17.70
N VAL A 327 -26.94 3.17 -17.34
CA VAL A 327 -25.94 2.53 -18.21
C VAL A 327 -25.39 1.25 -17.55
N PRO A 328 -24.96 0.25 -18.35
CA PRO A 328 -24.35 -0.96 -17.80
C PRO A 328 -23.02 -0.66 -17.09
N ASP A 329 -22.55 -1.61 -16.27
CA ASP A 329 -21.20 -1.53 -15.68
C ASP A 329 -20.12 -1.47 -16.76
N TYR A 330 -18.98 -0.82 -16.47
CA TYR A 330 -17.92 -0.60 -17.46
C TYR A 330 -17.26 -1.91 -17.91
N LEU A 331 -17.26 -2.95 -17.06
CA LEU A 331 -16.83 -4.31 -17.41
C LEU A 331 -17.79 -5.03 -18.38
N VAL A 332 -19.02 -4.52 -18.55
CA VAL A 332 -20.01 -5.08 -19.49
C VAL A 332 -19.96 -4.34 -20.82
N ARG A 333 -19.91 -3.00 -20.80
CA ARG A 333 -19.85 -2.19 -22.02
C ARG A 333 -19.26 -0.81 -21.73
N ASN A 334 -18.67 -0.20 -22.76
CA ASN A 334 -18.08 1.15 -22.72
C ASN A 334 -16.89 1.23 -21.74
N VAL A 335 -15.92 0.32 -21.88
CA VAL A 335 -14.69 0.28 -21.06
C VAL A 335 -13.97 1.63 -21.01
N ASP A 336 -13.96 2.36 -22.14
CA ASP A 336 -13.35 3.70 -22.29
C ASP A 336 -13.91 4.73 -21.28
N MET A 337 -15.09 4.50 -20.67
CA MET A 337 -15.65 5.34 -19.61
C MET A 337 -14.69 5.45 -18.41
N ALA A 338 -13.89 4.42 -18.14
CA ALA A 338 -12.90 4.43 -17.06
C ALA A 338 -11.77 5.45 -17.27
N GLY A 339 -11.56 5.87 -18.52
CA GLY A 339 -10.61 6.92 -18.88
C GLY A 339 -11.16 8.32 -18.78
N LEU A 340 -12.47 8.54 -18.64
CA LEU A 340 -13.05 9.88 -18.68
C LEU A 340 -12.73 10.77 -17.47
N PRO A 341 -12.55 10.25 -16.23
CA PRO A 341 -12.10 11.07 -15.11
C PRO A 341 -10.76 11.77 -15.37
N TYR A 342 -9.85 11.18 -16.15
CA TYR A 342 -8.63 11.85 -16.63
C TYR A 342 -8.92 13.23 -17.23
N LEU A 343 -9.90 13.31 -18.15
CA LEU A 343 -10.26 14.57 -18.80
C LEU A 343 -10.87 15.56 -17.82
N MET A 344 -11.71 15.07 -16.90
CA MET A 344 -12.33 15.90 -15.87
C MET A 344 -11.28 16.58 -15.00
N TYR A 345 -10.26 15.83 -14.53
CA TYR A 345 -9.14 16.40 -13.78
C TYR A 345 -8.31 17.37 -14.64
N ALA A 346 -7.99 16.99 -15.87
CA ALA A 346 -7.17 17.81 -16.77
C ALA A 346 -7.84 19.16 -17.07
N PHE A 347 -9.15 19.20 -17.30
CA PHE A 347 -9.88 20.44 -17.54
C PHE A 347 -10.19 21.20 -16.25
N ALA A 348 -10.48 20.53 -15.13
CA ALA A 348 -10.62 21.21 -13.83
C ALA A 348 -9.36 22.01 -13.45
N ARG A 349 -8.19 21.48 -13.80
CA ARG A 349 -6.89 22.14 -13.61
C ARG A 349 -6.66 23.31 -14.57
N GLN A 350 -7.06 23.18 -15.83
CA GLN A 350 -6.76 24.17 -16.88
C GLN A 350 -7.80 25.28 -17.01
N LEU A 351 -9.05 25.03 -16.62
CA LEU A 351 -10.21 25.88 -16.90
C LEU A 351 -10.96 26.22 -15.60
N PRO A 352 -11.00 27.50 -15.18
CA PRO A 352 -11.61 27.90 -13.92
C PRO A 352 -13.07 27.47 -13.74
N GLN A 353 -13.86 27.44 -14.81
CA GLN A 353 -15.28 27.03 -14.78
C GLN A 353 -15.48 25.55 -14.43
N TYR A 354 -14.43 24.72 -14.56
CA TYR A 354 -14.49 23.28 -14.34
C TYR A 354 -13.84 22.83 -13.03
N ARG A 355 -13.40 23.75 -12.16
CA ARG A 355 -12.78 23.39 -10.87
C ARG A 355 -13.64 22.46 -10.00
N GLY A 356 -14.97 22.55 -10.12
CA GLY A 356 -15.90 21.68 -9.40
C GLY A 356 -15.99 20.24 -9.92
N LEU A 357 -15.29 19.89 -11.01
CA LEU A 357 -15.34 18.52 -11.57
C LEU A 357 -14.48 17.50 -10.81
N THR A 358 -13.59 17.94 -9.92
CA THR A 358 -12.73 17.03 -9.15
C THR A 358 -13.54 16.05 -8.30
N GLU A 359 -14.56 16.52 -7.58
CA GLU A 359 -15.39 15.66 -6.73
C GLU A 359 -16.22 14.64 -7.54
N PRO A 360 -16.93 15.02 -8.62
CA PRO A 360 -17.57 14.05 -9.52
C PRO A 360 -16.59 13.04 -10.14
N ALA A 361 -15.38 13.47 -10.48
CA ALA A 361 -14.35 12.59 -11.01
C ALA A 361 -13.83 11.61 -9.96
N ASP A 362 -13.68 12.05 -8.70
CA ASP A 362 -13.30 11.20 -7.56
C ASP A 362 -14.36 10.11 -7.32
N CYS A 363 -15.65 10.45 -7.43
CA CYS A 363 -16.75 9.47 -7.33
C CYS A 363 -16.66 8.38 -8.42
N GLU A 364 -16.46 8.77 -9.67
CA GLU A 364 -16.26 7.82 -10.78
C GLU A 364 -15.01 6.97 -10.59
N LEU A 365 -13.91 7.56 -10.10
CA LEU A 365 -12.66 6.85 -9.86
C LEU A 365 -12.80 5.80 -8.75
N ARG A 366 -13.55 6.10 -7.68
CA ARG A 366 -13.92 5.10 -6.65
C ARG A 366 -14.74 3.98 -7.24
N TYR A 367 -15.78 4.31 -8.01
CA TYR A 367 -16.62 3.30 -8.67
C TYR A 367 -15.81 2.37 -9.60
N ILE A 368 -14.85 2.89 -10.37
CA ILE A 368 -13.95 2.08 -11.20
C ILE A 368 -13.13 1.11 -10.33
N GLY A 369 -12.55 1.61 -9.23
CA GLY A 369 -11.77 0.77 -8.32
C GLY A 369 -12.63 -0.30 -7.63
N ASP A 370 -13.83 0.07 -7.17
CA ASP A 370 -14.78 -0.85 -6.54
C ASP A 370 -15.22 -1.93 -7.53
N LEU A 371 -15.47 -1.55 -8.78
CA LEU A 371 -15.86 -2.46 -9.85
C LEU A 371 -14.77 -3.49 -10.16
N LEU A 372 -13.50 -3.06 -10.22
CA LEU A 372 -12.36 -3.93 -10.51
C LEU A 372 -11.98 -4.86 -9.34
N LEU A 373 -12.16 -4.40 -8.11
CA LEU A 373 -11.75 -5.11 -6.89
C LEU A 373 -12.90 -5.82 -6.17
N ARG A 374 -14.13 -5.72 -6.68
CA ARG A 374 -15.36 -6.24 -6.05
C ARG A 374 -15.23 -7.72 -5.65
N ASP A 375 -14.66 -8.50 -6.56
CA ASP A 375 -14.60 -9.96 -6.46
C ASP A 375 -13.17 -10.44 -6.12
N GLY A 376 -12.35 -9.58 -5.51
CA GLY A 376 -10.95 -9.84 -5.18
C GLY A 376 -9.97 -9.38 -6.26
N THR A 377 -8.86 -10.10 -6.44
CA THR A 377 -7.84 -9.79 -7.46
C THR A 377 -8.42 -10.02 -8.86
N PRO A 378 -8.50 -8.98 -9.73
CA PRO A 378 -9.08 -9.13 -11.06
C PRO A 378 -8.21 -10.02 -11.97
N ASN A 379 -8.84 -10.83 -12.82
CA ASN A 379 -8.13 -11.52 -13.90
C ASN A 379 -7.80 -10.53 -15.02
N VAL A 380 -6.61 -9.92 -14.92
CA VAL A 380 -6.11 -8.91 -15.86
C VAL A 380 -5.70 -9.47 -17.23
N SER A 381 -5.66 -10.79 -17.41
CA SER A 381 -5.48 -11.43 -18.72
C SER A 381 -6.78 -11.52 -19.53
N ARG A 382 -7.91 -11.02 -18.98
CA ARG A 382 -9.16 -10.85 -19.74
C ARG A 382 -9.24 -9.45 -20.32
N LEU A 383 -9.40 -9.31 -21.64
CA LEU A 383 -9.32 -8.01 -22.33
C LEU A 383 -10.22 -6.92 -21.71
N MET A 384 -11.49 -7.22 -21.44
CA MET A 384 -12.41 -6.21 -20.86
C MET A 384 -11.94 -5.70 -19.49
N VAL A 385 -11.29 -6.57 -18.70
CA VAL A 385 -10.74 -6.21 -17.39
C VAL A 385 -9.47 -5.40 -17.58
N TRP A 386 -8.60 -5.82 -18.51
CA TRP A 386 -7.40 -5.08 -18.91
C TRP A 386 -7.77 -3.67 -19.36
N GLU A 387 -8.69 -3.52 -20.30
CA GLU A 387 -9.20 -2.24 -20.81
C GLU A 387 -9.68 -1.36 -19.63
N VAL A 388 -10.67 -1.80 -18.85
CA VAL A 388 -11.19 -0.97 -17.73
C VAL A 388 -10.08 -0.59 -16.74
N MET A 389 -9.15 -1.51 -16.45
CA MET A 389 -8.04 -1.24 -15.55
C MET A 389 -7.06 -0.21 -16.13
N THR A 390 -6.58 -0.37 -17.36
CA THR A 390 -5.56 0.51 -17.94
C THR A 390 -6.10 1.91 -18.25
N TRP A 391 -7.36 1.99 -18.71
CA TRP A 391 -8.10 3.25 -18.83
C TRP A 391 -8.27 3.94 -17.46
N GLY A 392 -8.65 3.17 -16.44
CA GLY A 392 -8.72 3.64 -15.06
C GLY A 392 -7.37 4.12 -14.52
N MET A 393 -6.29 3.39 -14.80
CA MET A 393 -4.93 3.73 -14.37
C MET A 393 -4.49 5.10 -14.89
N MET A 394 -4.86 5.49 -16.11
CA MET A 394 -4.61 6.85 -16.61
C MET A 394 -5.36 7.92 -15.81
N SER A 395 -6.61 7.63 -15.43
CA SER A 395 -7.41 8.50 -14.55
C SER A 395 -6.81 8.62 -13.15
N TYR A 396 -6.35 7.52 -12.56
CA TYR A 396 -5.62 7.53 -11.29
C TYR A 396 -4.32 8.32 -11.40
N ALA A 397 -3.55 8.12 -12.47
CA ALA A 397 -2.28 8.80 -12.70
C ALA A 397 -2.47 10.33 -12.77
N GLU A 398 -3.47 10.84 -13.49
CA GLU A 398 -3.75 12.29 -13.53
C GLU A 398 -4.29 12.83 -12.21
N ARG A 399 -5.09 12.03 -11.48
CA ARG A 399 -5.56 12.44 -10.15
C ARG A 399 -4.43 12.60 -9.15
N LEU A 400 -3.47 11.67 -9.18
CA LEU A 400 -2.39 11.58 -8.20
C LEU A 400 -1.14 12.34 -8.63
N SER A 401 -0.96 12.57 -9.93
CA SER A 401 0.20 13.26 -10.53
C SER A 401 -0.23 14.04 -11.79
N PRO A 402 -0.95 15.17 -11.62
CA PRO A 402 -1.52 15.95 -12.73
C PRO A 402 -0.46 16.35 -13.76
N ALA A 403 -0.81 16.18 -15.03
CA ALA A 403 0.03 16.40 -16.21
C ALA A 403 1.28 15.50 -16.33
N ALA A 404 1.57 14.60 -15.37
CA ALA A 404 2.78 13.78 -15.41
C ALA A 404 2.77 12.77 -16.57
N MET A 405 1.61 12.33 -17.04
CA MET A 405 1.52 11.41 -18.19
C MET A 405 2.09 11.99 -19.48
N HIS A 406 2.06 13.32 -19.66
CA HIS A 406 2.52 14.01 -20.87
C HIS A 406 3.71 14.93 -20.64
N ARG A 407 4.39 14.82 -19.49
CA ARG A 407 5.55 15.65 -19.17
C ARG A 407 6.70 15.37 -20.14
N SER A 408 7.57 16.35 -20.36
CA SER A 408 8.90 16.10 -20.95
C SER A 408 9.93 15.77 -19.89
N SER A 409 11.08 15.22 -20.30
CA SER A 409 12.23 15.00 -19.41
C SER A 409 12.86 16.30 -18.91
N LYS A 410 12.58 17.42 -19.61
CA LYS A 410 12.99 18.78 -19.23
C LYS A 410 12.11 19.38 -18.14
N GLN A 411 10.91 18.85 -17.95
CA GLN A 411 10.00 19.26 -16.90
C GLN A 411 10.28 18.42 -15.65
N THR A 412 10.58 19.11 -14.55
CA THR A 412 10.60 18.48 -13.22
C THR A 412 9.22 17.89 -12.95
N PRO A 413 9.10 16.61 -12.50
CA PRO A 413 7.81 16.00 -12.22
C PRO A 413 6.97 16.89 -11.29
N VAL A 414 5.79 17.34 -11.76
CA VAL A 414 4.81 18.02 -10.91
C VAL A 414 3.99 16.92 -10.23
N VAL A 415 4.55 16.33 -9.19
CA VAL A 415 3.84 15.38 -8.32
C VAL A 415 3.18 16.21 -7.20
N PRO A 416 1.84 16.27 -7.08
CA PRO A 416 1.18 16.68 -5.86
C PRO A 416 1.71 15.80 -4.75
N ALA A 417 2.14 16.43 -3.67
CA ALA A 417 2.90 15.79 -2.60
C ALA A 417 2.28 14.47 -2.11
N LEU A 418 2.68 13.35 -2.72
CA LEU A 418 3.21 12.26 -1.92
C LEU A 418 4.38 12.88 -1.20
N LYS A 419 4.14 13.32 0.04
CA LYS A 419 5.20 13.74 0.96
C LYS A 419 6.31 12.72 0.77
N LYS A 420 7.38 13.09 0.07
CA LYS A 420 8.63 12.36 -0.13
C LYS A 420 9.58 13.48 -0.59
N ALA A 421 9.97 14.30 0.38
CA ALA A 421 10.90 15.38 0.15
C ALA A 421 12.22 14.77 -0.35
N ALA A 422 12.56 15.05 -1.61
CA ALA A 422 13.88 14.83 -2.16
C ALA A 422 14.25 16.07 -2.98
N VAL A 423 15.20 16.82 -2.43
CA VAL A 423 15.79 18.07 -2.91
C VAL A 423 16.75 17.81 -4.07
N ALA A 424 16.81 18.73 -5.04
CA ALA A 424 18.05 18.99 -5.79
C ALA A 424 18.23 20.50 -6.11
N ALA A 425 19.13 21.12 -5.34
CA ALA A 425 20.03 22.23 -5.68
C ALA A 425 19.46 23.54 -6.29
N LYS A 426 18.59 24.23 -5.54
CA LYS A 426 18.88 25.63 -5.19
C LYS A 426 19.54 25.57 -3.83
N GLY A 427 20.59 26.36 -3.57
CA GLY A 427 21.33 26.35 -2.31
C GLY A 427 20.36 26.31 -1.13
N THR A 428 20.15 25.11 -0.58
CA THR A 428 19.31 24.89 0.59
C THR A 428 20.07 25.51 1.73
N SER A 429 19.40 26.37 2.49
CA SER A 429 19.96 26.75 3.76
C SER A 429 20.24 25.47 4.57
N ILE A 430 21.17 25.54 5.52
CA ILE A 430 21.40 24.40 6.42
C ILE A 430 20.12 23.95 7.11
N ILE A 431 19.18 24.87 7.34
CA ILE A 431 17.86 24.63 7.93
C ILE A 431 17.02 23.71 7.01
N ASP A 432 16.90 24.03 5.71
CA ASP A 432 16.12 23.22 4.77
C ASP A 432 16.71 21.80 4.61
N PHE A 433 18.04 21.70 4.65
CA PHE A 433 18.73 20.41 4.65
C PHE A 433 18.40 19.60 5.91
N GLU A 434 18.49 20.21 7.10
CA GLU A 434 18.24 19.56 8.38
C GLU A 434 16.78 19.09 8.50
N GLU A 435 15.82 19.92 8.09
CA GLU A 435 14.38 19.59 8.10
C GLU A 435 14.06 18.45 7.13
N THR A 436 14.62 18.51 5.92
CA THR A 436 14.45 17.44 4.92
C THR A 436 15.05 16.14 5.44
N LEU A 437 16.27 16.19 5.98
CA LEU A 437 16.95 15.03 6.53
C LEU A 437 16.20 14.46 7.72
N ALA A 438 15.64 15.31 8.61
CA ALA A 438 14.81 14.88 9.73
C ALA A 438 13.56 14.13 9.25
N ALA A 439 12.86 14.64 8.23
CA ALA A 439 11.68 13.98 7.67
C ALA A 439 12.01 12.65 6.95
N MET A 440 13.15 12.59 6.24
CA MET A 440 13.64 11.36 5.63
C MET A 440 13.99 10.32 6.69
N ARG A 441 14.64 10.73 7.78
CA ARG A 441 14.97 9.89 8.92
C ARG A 441 13.70 9.40 9.63
N ASP A 442 12.72 10.26 9.88
CA ASP A 442 11.43 9.86 10.49
C ASP A 442 10.76 8.77 9.65
N ARG A 443 10.72 8.91 8.33
CA ARG A 443 10.16 7.87 7.47
C ARG A 443 10.98 6.60 7.47
N HIS A 444 12.29 6.70 7.30
CA HIS A 444 13.14 5.52 7.21
C HIS A 444 13.18 4.71 8.52
N TYR A 445 13.31 5.40 9.66
CA TYR A 445 13.47 4.79 10.97
C TYR A 445 12.13 4.54 11.67
N ARG A 446 11.20 5.50 11.65
CA ARG A 446 9.98 5.46 12.46
C ARG A 446 8.74 4.97 11.72
N ARG A 447 8.62 5.09 10.40
CA ARG A 447 7.41 4.66 9.64
C ARG A 447 7.74 3.62 8.58
N ARG A 448 7.52 2.36 8.93
CA ARG A 448 8.03 1.19 8.21
C ARG A 448 6.88 0.41 7.58
N THR A 449 6.86 0.31 6.26
CA THR A 449 6.07 -0.74 5.57
C THR A 449 6.91 -2.02 5.52
N VAL A 450 6.32 -3.14 5.92
CA VAL A 450 7.02 -4.42 6.10
C VAL A 450 6.26 -5.55 5.43
N ASP A 451 6.95 -6.34 4.61
CA ASP A 451 6.46 -7.65 4.17
C ASP A 451 6.59 -8.64 5.34
N ILE A 452 5.56 -8.66 6.18
CA ILE A 452 5.54 -9.48 7.40
C ILE A 452 5.55 -10.98 7.11
N ILE A 453 5.05 -11.38 5.93
CA ILE A 453 4.98 -12.78 5.51
C ILE A 453 6.37 -13.26 5.08
N LYS A 454 7.04 -12.57 4.15
CA LYS A 454 8.32 -13.03 3.61
C LYS A 454 9.51 -12.66 4.49
N THR A 455 9.53 -11.44 5.03
CA THR A 455 10.73 -10.88 5.70
C THR A 455 10.58 -10.77 7.20
N GLY A 456 9.41 -10.37 7.70
CA GLY A 456 9.21 -10.08 9.11
C GLY A 456 9.65 -8.67 9.51
N PHE A 457 9.24 -8.22 10.70
CA PHE A 457 9.58 -6.90 11.22
C PHE A 457 10.94 -6.89 11.94
N ARG A 458 11.74 -5.85 11.70
CA ARG A 458 12.88 -5.47 12.55
C ARG A 458 13.16 -3.97 12.47
N PRO A 459 13.73 -3.34 13.51
CA PRO A 459 14.20 -1.95 13.43
C PRO A 459 15.33 -1.80 12.41
N VAL A 460 15.51 -0.59 11.89
CA VAL A 460 16.64 -0.29 10.99
C VAL A 460 17.95 -0.41 11.78
N GLY A 461 18.92 -1.12 11.22
CA GLY A 461 20.24 -1.31 11.85
C GLY A 461 20.28 -2.33 12.99
N GLY A 462 19.12 -2.79 13.49
CA GLY A 462 19.04 -3.79 14.55
C GLY A 462 18.45 -5.13 14.09
N LYS A 463 18.70 -6.19 14.86
CA LYS A 463 18.01 -7.48 14.83
C LYS A 463 17.16 -7.62 16.10
N VAL A 464 15.97 -8.22 15.96
CA VAL A 464 15.09 -8.53 17.09
C VAL A 464 15.47 -9.88 17.71
N ALA A 465 15.51 -9.94 19.03
CA ALA A 465 15.50 -11.17 19.82
C ALA A 465 14.21 -11.24 20.64
N ASP A 466 14.25 -11.73 21.87
CA ASP A 466 13.09 -11.85 22.76
C ASP A 466 12.26 -10.55 22.82
N PHE A 467 10.94 -10.72 22.85
CA PHE A 467 10.00 -9.61 22.77
C PHE A 467 8.69 -9.95 23.48
N ALA A 468 7.91 -8.92 23.79
CA ALA A 468 6.54 -9.00 24.28
C ALA A 468 5.58 -8.31 23.31
N VAL A 469 4.30 -8.68 23.37
CA VAL A 469 3.22 -8.03 22.62
C VAL A 469 2.09 -7.59 23.56
N ALA A 470 1.49 -6.43 23.28
CA ALA A 470 0.32 -5.94 23.99
C ALA A 470 -0.64 -5.22 23.04
N LEU A 471 -1.95 -5.47 23.16
CA LEU A 471 -2.98 -4.77 22.40
C LEU A 471 -3.49 -3.54 23.17
N ARG A 472 -3.55 -2.40 22.49
CA ARG A 472 -4.11 -1.15 23.00
C ARG A 472 -4.65 -0.30 21.86
N ASP A 473 -5.84 0.28 22.02
CA ASP A 473 -6.42 1.26 21.08
C ASP A 473 -6.39 0.77 19.62
N GLY A 474 -6.69 -0.52 19.40
CA GLY A 474 -6.69 -1.15 18.08
C GLY A 474 -5.31 -1.41 17.46
N ARG A 475 -4.22 -1.27 18.25
CA ARG A 475 -2.85 -1.49 17.78
C ARG A 475 -2.12 -2.52 18.63
N TYR A 476 -1.41 -3.41 17.97
CA TYR A 476 -0.46 -4.32 18.60
C TYR A 476 0.86 -3.59 18.82
N HIS A 477 1.30 -3.50 20.07
CA HIS A 477 2.57 -2.93 20.48
C HIS A 477 3.56 -4.05 20.80
N PHE A 478 4.72 -4.00 20.17
CA PHE A 478 5.82 -4.92 20.38
C PHE A 478 6.94 -4.22 21.14
N PHE A 479 7.43 -4.87 22.19
CA PHE A 479 8.57 -4.46 22.98
C PHE A 479 9.65 -5.51 22.85
N TYR A 480 10.80 -5.15 22.31
CA TYR A 480 11.78 -6.15 21.87
C TYR A 480 13.20 -5.80 22.29
N ILE A 481 14.00 -6.84 22.52
CA ILE A 481 15.44 -6.70 22.54
C ILE A 481 15.92 -6.31 21.13
N GLU A 482 16.70 -5.23 21.04
CA GLU A 482 17.38 -4.82 19.81
C GLU A 482 18.89 -5.11 19.88
N ARG A 483 19.37 -5.96 18.98
CA ARG A 483 20.80 -6.27 18.78
C ARG A 483 21.38 -5.44 17.63
N ARG A 484 22.38 -4.59 17.90
CA ARG A 484 22.94 -3.65 16.91
C ARG A 484 24.19 -4.11 16.16
N LEU A 485 25.07 -4.95 16.73
CA LEU A 485 26.19 -5.55 15.96
C LEU A 485 25.73 -6.85 15.29
N GLN A 486 26.16 -7.06 14.05
CA GLN A 486 25.85 -8.28 13.29
C GLN A 486 26.73 -9.49 13.68
N GLU A 487 27.84 -9.26 14.40
CA GLU A 487 28.96 -10.21 14.56
C GLU A 487 29.25 -10.62 16.01
N GLY A 488 28.30 -10.48 16.95
CA GLY A 488 28.61 -10.64 18.38
C GLY A 488 27.58 -11.37 19.23
N THR A 489 28.08 -11.91 20.34
CA THR A 489 27.32 -12.48 21.46
C THR A 489 26.55 -11.37 22.22
N PRO A 490 25.40 -11.65 22.87
CA PRO A 490 24.62 -10.64 23.61
C PRO A 490 25.40 -9.93 24.72
N PHE A 491 26.48 -10.52 25.22
CA PHE A 491 27.26 -10.02 26.37
C PHE A 491 28.26 -8.91 26.03
N TYR A 492 28.33 -8.44 24.80
CA TYR A 492 29.21 -7.32 24.45
C TYR A 492 28.70 -6.00 25.05
N PRO A 493 29.57 -5.18 25.65
CA PRO A 493 29.17 -3.88 26.18
C PRO A 493 28.44 -3.02 25.13
N GLY A 494 27.35 -2.38 25.54
CA GLY A 494 26.53 -1.51 24.68
C GLY A 494 25.43 -2.23 23.87
N HIS A 495 25.29 -3.55 24.02
CA HIS A 495 24.19 -4.33 23.45
C HIS A 495 23.00 -4.48 24.39
N GLU A 496 21.79 -4.60 23.86
CA GLU A 496 20.60 -5.01 24.64
C GLU A 496 20.39 -4.14 25.90
N ILE A 497 20.66 -2.84 25.77
CA ILE A 497 20.64 -1.86 26.87
C ILE A 497 19.30 -1.11 27.00
N TYR A 498 18.30 -1.49 26.21
CA TYR A 498 16.94 -0.95 26.23
C TYR A 498 15.97 -1.93 25.56
N PHE A 499 14.67 -1.72 25.72
CA PHE A 499 13.64 -2.36 24.90
C PHE A 499 13.20 -1.43 23.78
N GLY A 500 13.37 -1.87 22.53
CA GLY A 500 12.78 -1.18 21.39
C GLY A 500 11.26 -1.28 21.45
N HIS A 501 10.58 -0.28 20.88
CA HIS A 501 9.12 -0.22 20.87
C HIS A 501 8.61 0.02 19.44
N ALA A 502 7.69 -0.81 18.97
CA ALA A 502 7.02 -0.59 17.70
C ALA A 502 5.54 -0.96 17.81
N SER A 503 4.70 -0.40 16.95
CA SER A 503 3.28 -0.73 16.92
C SER A 503 2.71 -0.80 15.52
N THR A 504 1.67 -1.60 15.35
CA THR A 504 0.99 -1.79 14.07
C THR A 504 -0.49 -2.11 14.29
N ALA A 505 -1.34 -1.72 13.34
CA ALA A 505 -2.76 -2.10 13.34
C ALA A 505 -3.04 -3.28 12.39
N ASP A 506 -2.16 -3.51 11.42
CA ASP A 506 -2.37 -4.41 10.27
C ASP A 506 -1.20 -5.39 10.04
N PHE A 507 -0.14 -5.28 10.86
CA PHE A 507 1.15 -5.95 10.72
C PHE A 507 1.90 -5.66 9.40
N VAL A 508 1.43 -4.71 8.60
CA VAL A 508 2.07 -4.25 7.36
C VAL A 508 2.70 -2.88 7.57
N ASN A 509 1.96 -1.96 8.19
CA ASN A 509 2.37 -0.60 8.48
C ASN A 509 2.75 -0.49 9.96
N TRP A 510 4.06 -0.35 10.19
CA TRP A 510 4.67 -0.28 11.51
C TRP A 510 5.11 1.13 11.84
N ARG A 511 4.87 1.53 13.09
CA ARG A 511 5.42 2.74 13.69
C ARG A 511 6.44 2.34 14.76
N VAL A 512 7.71 2.68 14.56
CA VAL A 512 8.77 2.52 15.57
C VAL A 512 8.78 3.77 16.45
N HIS A 513 8.73 3.56 17.75
CA HIS A 513 8.68 4.59 18.78
C HIS A 513 10.05 4.73 19.46
N ASP A 514 10.16 5.67 20.38
CA ASP A 514 11.35 5.77 21.22
C ASP A 514 11.49 4.50 22.08
N PRO A 515 12.73 4.04 22.34
CA PRO A 515 12.95 2.88 23.18
C PRO A 515 12.48 3.14 24.61
N VAL A 516 12.05 2.09 25.28
CA VAL A 516 11.64 2.12 26.69
C VAL A 516 12.65 1.35 27.53
N MET A 517 12.59 1.54 28.85
CA MET A 517 13.31 0.71 29.81
C MET A 517 14.83 0.63 29.58
N LEU A 518 15.50 1.78 29.39
CA LEU A 518 16.96 1.83 29.30
C LEU A 518 17.60 1.31 30.60
N VAL A 519 18.75 0.64 30.50
CA VAL A 519 19.58 0.22 31.64
C VAL A 519 19.89 1.38 32.58
N ARG A 520 20.15 1.07 33.85
CA ARG A 520 20.47 2.07 34.88
C ARG A 520 21.89 1.83 35.42
N PRO A 521 22.89 2.62 34.99
CA PRO A 521 24.26 2.49 35.49
C PRO A 521 24.33 2.49 37.03
N GLY A 522 25.15 1.61 37.61
CA GLY A 522 25.31 1.49 39.06
C GLY A 522 24.18 0.75 39.77
N THR A 523 23.29 0.09 39.04
CA THR A 523 22.21 -0.75 39.60
C THR A 523 22.37 -2.22 39.19
N TRP A 524 21.50 -3.08 39.73
CA TRP A 524 21.46 -4.51 39.40
C TRP A 524 21.09 -4.82 37.93
N GLU A 525 20.59 -3.83 37.19
CA GLU A 525 20.22 -3.90 35.77
C GLU A 525 21.10 -2.97 34.91
N GLU A 526 22.33 -2.69 35.36
CA GLU A 526 23.22 -1.71 34.71
C GLU A 526 23.81 -2.15 33.37
N ALA A 527 23.96 -3.45 33.15
CA ALA A 527 24.66 -3.97 31.97
C ALA A 527 23.69 -4.19 30.81
N HIS A 528 22.59 -4.89 31.06
CA HIS A 528 21.61 -5.25 30.02
C HIS A 528 20.18 -5.37 30.59
N VAL A 529 19.20 -5.27 29.68
CA VAL A 529 17.80 -5.61 29.93
C VAL A 529 17.31 -6.60 28.88
N TRP A 530 16.72 -7.73 29.31
CA TRP A 530 16.32 -8.83 28.42
C TRP A 530 14.88 -9.30 28.65
N ALA A 531 14.36 -9.97 27.62
CA ALA A 531 13.17 -10.80 27.62
C ALA A 531 12.00 -10.19 28.39
N PRO A 532 11.42 -9.08 27.88
CA PRO A 532 10.22 -8.53 28.46
C PRO A 532 9.06 -9.52 28.24
N CYS A 533 8.15 -9.61 29.19
CA CYS A 533 6.78 -10.08 28.98
C CYS A 533 5.81 -9.04 29.50
N ILE A 534 4.60 -8.98 28.94
CA ILE A 534 3.59 -8.00 29.35
C ILE A 534 2.29 -8.71 29.70
N LEU A 535 1.78 -8.42 30.90
CA LEU A 535 0.46 -8.82 31.35
C LEU A 535 -0.42 -7.57 31.48
N ARG A 536 -1.63 -7.62 30.90
CA ARG A 536 -2.63 -6.57 31.14
C ARG A 536 -3.39 -6.87 32.43
N ARG A 537 -3.43 -5.90 33.35
CA ARG A 537 -4.18 -5.94 34.61
C ARG A 537 -5.14 -4.75 34.67
N GLY A 538 -6.39 -4.97 34.28
CA GLY A 538 -7.38 -3.90 34.17
C GLY A 538 -6.96 -2.83 33.15
N ASN A 539 -6.76 -1.59 33.64
CA ASN A 539 -6.32 -0.43 32.83
C ASN A 539 -4.80 -0.23 32.83
N GLU A 540 -4.05 -1.10 33.51
CA GLU A 540 -2.59 -1.05 33.62
C GLU A 540 -1.97 -2.24 32.88
N TYR A 541 -0.75 -2.05 32.41
CA TYR A 541 0.10 -3.08 31.84
C TYR A 541 1.31 -3.27 32.75
N ILE A 542 1.56 -4.52 33.14
CA ILE A 542 2.71 -4.92 33.94
C ILE A 542 3.71 -5.59 33.02
N MET A 543 4.94 -5.09 33.02
CA MET A 543 6.07 -5.73 32.36
C MET A 543 6.92 -6.43 33.41
N ALA A 544 7.14 -7.73 33.26
CA ALA A 544 8.28 -8.38 33.89
C ALA A 544 9.42 -8.45 32.88
N TYR A 545 10.64 -8.26 33.36
CA TYR A 545 11.84 -8.24 32.51
C TYR A 545 13.05 -8.74 33.28
N THR A 546 14.07 -9.15 32.54
CA THR A 546 15.37 -9.52 33.12
C THR A 546 16.27 -8.29 33.15
N GLY A 547 16.86 -8.00 34.31
CA GLY A 547 17.99 -7.08 34.44
C GLY A 547 19.28 -7.84 34.66
N VAL A 548 20.38 -7.31 34.14
CA VAL A 548 21.70 -7.92 34.19
C VAL A 548 22.70 -6.93 34.76
N ASN A 549 23.47 -7.36 35.77
CA ASN A 549 24.49 -6.51 36.38
C ASN A 549 25.85 -6.63 35.66
N ARG A 550 26.86 -5.86 36.10
CA ARG A 550 28.24 -5.92 35.54
C ARG A 550 28.92 -7.29 35.63
N HIS A 551 28.46 -8.17 36.52
CA HIS A 551 28.98 -9.53 36.69
C HIS A 551 28.24 -10.55 35.83
N LEU A 552 27.31 -10.10 34.98
CA LEU A 552 26.41 -10.92 34.18
C LEU A 552 25.49 -11.82 35.02
N SER A 553 25.29 -11.47 36.29
CA SER A 553 24.24 -12.06 37.12
C SER A 553 22.89 -11.49 36.68
N GLN A 554 21.94 -12.38 36.47
CA GLN A 554 20.60 -12.06 35.96
C GLN A 554 19.61 -12.02 37.12
N ASN A 555 18.65 -11.11 37.08
CA ASN A 555 17.54 -11.07 38.02
C ASN A 555 16.29 -10.50 37.34
N ILE A 556 15.14 -10.54 38.02
CA ILE A 556 13.85 -10.14 37.46
C ILE A 556 13.37 -8.84 38.10
N GLY A 557 12.90 -7.92 37.27
CA GLY A 557 12.27 -6.67 37.68
C GLY A 557 10.86 -6.54 37.11
N LEU A 558 10.10 -5.65 37.73
CA LEU A 558 8.73 -5.30 37.36
C LEU A 558 8.61 -3.82 37.03
N ALA A 559 7.81 -3.50 36.03
CA ALA A 559 7.45 -2.13 35.66
C ALA A 559 5.98 -2.06 35.30
N ALA A 560 5.38 -0.89 35.46
CA ALA A 560 4.00 -0.64 35.11
C ALA A 560 3.85 0.52 34.13
N SER A 561 2.83 0.44 33.28
CA SER A 561 2.45 1.50 32.36
C SER A 561 0.93 1.56 32.19
N THR A 562 0.39 2.77 32.06
CA THR A 562 -1.02 3.00 31.70
C THR A 562 -1.17 3.47 30.26
N ASP A 563 -0.08 3.68 29.52
CA ASP A 563 -0.07 4.22 28.15
C ASP A 563 0.71 3.37 27.12
N LEU A 564 1.50 2.38 27.58
CA LEU A 564 2.48 1.60 26.80
C LEU A 564 3.70 2.40 26.29
N PHE A 565 3.83 3.68 26.64
CA PHE A 565 4.95 4.53 26.23
C PHE A 565 5.84 4.90 27.42
N GLN A 566 5.23 5.19 28.57
CA GLN A 566 5.90 5.51 29.81
C GLN A 566 5.84 4.34 30.77
N TRP A 567 7.00 3.86 31.21
CA TRP A 567 7.13 2.71 32.10
C TRP A 567 7.79 3.12 33.41
N LYS A 568 7.07 2.90 34.52
CA LYS A 568 7.58 3.11 35.87
C LYS A 568 8.04 1.77 36.45
N ARG A 569 9.35 1.63 36.65
CA ARG A 569 9.92 0.52 37.45
C ARG A 569 9.40 0.58 38.87
N TRP A 570 9.17 -0.57 39.46
CA TRP A 570 8.77 -0.64 40.86
C TRP A 570 9.97 -0.46 41.78
N ASP A 571 9.72 0.19 42.92
CA ASP A 571 10.74 0.46 43.93
C ASP A 571 11.20 -0.82 44.65
N THR A 572 10.42 -1.90 44.55
CA THR A 572 10.73 -3.23 45.11
C THR A 572 11.65 -4.07 44.22
N ASN A 573 12.11 -3.55 43.09
CA ASN A 573 13.00 -4.28 42.19
C ASN A 573 14.43 -4.40 42.76
N PRO A 574 15.13 -5.53 42.50
CA PRO A 574 14.66 -6.72 41.80
C PRO A 574 13.86 -7.66 42.73
N ILE A 575 12.93 -8.43 42.17
CA ILE A 575 12.10 -9.36 42.94
C ILE A 575 12.83 -10.65 43.38
N SER A 576 13.98 -10.98 42.76
CA SER A 576 14.96 -11.96 43.26
C SER A 576 14.43 -13.36 43.63
N PRO A 577 13.67 -14.06 42.77
CA PRO A 577 13.03 -15.32 43.15
C PRO A 577 14.02 -16.47 43.41
N CYS A 578 15.21 -16.45 42.78
CA CYS A 578 16.27 -17.44 43.02
C CYS A 578 17.11 -17.18 44.28
N LYS A 579 17.09 -15.97 44.82
CA LYS A 579 17.97 -15.59 45.93
C LYS A 579 17.66 -16.44 47.16
N ASP A 580 18.71 -16.98 47.76
CA ASP A 580 18.66 -17.84 48.95
C ASP A 580 17.79 -19.11 48.82
N ARG A 581 17.42 -19.50 47.59
CA ARG A 581 16.68 -20.76 47.37
C ARG A 581 17.61 -21.96 47.48
N PRO A 582 17.21 -23.04 48.18
CA PRO A 582 18.05 -24.22 48.36
C PRO A 582 18.25 -25.00 47.05
N TRP A 583 17.32 -24.90 46.10
CA TRP A 583 17.39 -25.59 44.80
C TRP A 583 18.19 -24.81 43.74
N ALA A 584 18.27 -23.48 43.85
CA ALA A 584 18.81 -22.61 42.81
C ALA A 584 20.32 -22.40 42.94
N HIS A 585 21.02 -22.40 41.81
CA HIS A 585 22.39 -21.92 41.69
C HIS A 585 22.38 -20.47 41.20
N TRP A 586 22.31 -19.53 42.14
CA TRP A 586 22.30 -18.10 41.86
C TRP A 586 23.29 -17.36 42.76
N ARG A 587 24.00 -16.39 42.18
CA ARG A 587 25.00 -15.55 42.83
C ARG A 587 25.06 -14.21 42.13
N GLU A 588 25.27 -13.16 42.90
CA GLU A 588 25.24 -11.78 42.40
C GLU A 588 26.55 -11.35 41.72
N ASP A 589 27.67 -11.95 42.12
CA ASP A 589 29.04 -11.54 41.78
C ASP A 589 29.66 -12.32 40.59
N ALA A 590 28.87 -13.15 39.92
CA ALA A 590 29.28 -13.88 38.72
C ALA A 590 28.08 -14.33 37.88
N ILE A 591 28.35 -14.79 36.65
CA ILE A 591 27.31 -15.30 35.71
C ILE A 591 26.41 -16.30 36.44
N SER A 592 25.10 -16.00 36.45
CA SER A 592 24.04 -16.79 37.07
C SER A 592 22.69 -16.55 36.38
N SER A 593 21.84 -17.58 36.33
CA SER A 593 20.55 -17.54 35.62
C SER A 593 19.38 -17.23 36.55
N CYS A 594 18.65 -16.17 36.25
CA CYS A 594 17.31 -15.85 36.77
C CYS A 594 16.68 -14.85 35.78
N ARG A 595 16.15 -15.37 34.68
CA ARG A 595 15.78 -14.57 33.49
C ARG A 595 14.52 -15.08 32.79
N ASP A 596 14.17 -14.40 31.70
CA ASP A 596 13.10 -14.74 30.77
C ASP A 596 11.77 -14.97 31.48
N PRO A 597 11.28 -14.00 32.29
CA PRO A 597 10.00 -14.14 32.95
C PRO A 597 8.86 -14.21 31.94
N SER A 598 7.89 -15.09 32.17
CA SER A 598 6.60 -15.07 31.48
C SER A 598 5.47 -15.09 32.52
N LEU A 599 4.59 -14.09 32.42
CA LEU A 599 3.48 -13.86 33.34
C LEU A 599 2.16 -14.37 32.75
N LEU A 600 1.36 -15.00 33.58
CA LEU A 600 -0.05 -15.26 33.29
C LEU A 600 -0.93 -15.04 34.52
N GLU A 601 -2.22 -14.81 34.28
CA GLU A 601 -3.25 -14.84 35.31
C GLU A 601 -4.03 -16.15 35.22
N HIS A 602 -4.17 -16.86 36.33
CA HIS A 602 -4.95 -18.09 36.43
C HIS A 602 -5.48 -18.28 37.86
N ASP A 603 -6.76 -18.66 37.98
CA ASP A 603 -7.46 -18.86 39.26
C ASP A 603 -7.33 -17.69 40.25
N GLY A 604 -7.46 -16.46 39.73
CA GLY A 604 -7.38 -15.23 40.53
C GLY A 604 -5.99 -14.94 41.11
N ARG A 605 -4.95 -15.62 40.60
CA ARG A 605 -3.54 -15.43 40.99
C ARG A 605 -2.70 -15.13 39.75
N TYR A 606 -1.57 -14.50 39.99
CA TYR A 606 -0.56 -14.25 38.99
C TYR A 606 0.57 -15.26 39.14
N TRP A 607 0.96 -15.86 38.02
CA TRP A 607 2.01 -16.87 37.95
C TRP A 607 3.11 -16.35 37.06
N MET A 608 4.35 -16.63 37.46
CA MET A 608 5.55 -16.31 36.70
C MET A 608 6.38 -17.56 36.54
N ILE A 609 6.58 -17.99 35.30
CA ILE A 609 7.65 -18.93 34.97
C ILE A 609 8.90 -18.17 34.60
N TYR A 610 10.07 -18.74 34.90
CA TYR A 610 11.35 -18.11 34.58
C TYR A 610 12.46 -19.15 34.45
N THR A 611 13.50 -18.79 33.70
CA THR A 611 14.70 -19.58 33.51
C THR A 611 15.63 -19.46 34.70
N ALA A 612 16.09 -20.60 35.21
CA ALA A 612 17.08 -20.70 36.28
C ALA A 612 18.03 -21.88 36.04
N ASN A 613 19.02 -22.02 36.92
CA ASN A 613 19.86 -23.21 37.00
C ASN A 613 19.71 -23.85 38.39
N THR A 614 19.62 -25.18 38.44
CA THR A 614 19.63 -25.93 39.69
C THR A 614 21.06 -26.00 40.27
N ARG A 615 21.19 -26.24 41.58
CA ARG A 615 22.50 -26.51 42.22
C ARG A 615 23.20 -27.75 41.68
N GLN A 616 22.44 -28.68 41.11
CA GLN A 616 22.93 -29.89 40.47
C GLN A 616 23.47 -29.64 39.04
N GLY A 617 23.39 -28.40 38.54
CA GLY A 617 23.99 -28.01 37.25
C GLY A 617 23.07 -28.16 36.04
N ALA A 618 21.75 -28.31 36.24
CA ALA A 618 20.78 -28.36 35.15
C ALA A 618 20.14 -26.98 34.91
N SER A 619 19.93 -26.63 33.64
CA SER A 619 19.01 -25.53 33.29
C SER A 619 17.57 -25.97 33.54
N CYS A 620 16.74 -25.10 34.10
CA CYS A 620 15.34 -25.39 34.41
C CYS A 620 14.42 -24.19 34.16
N ILE A 621 13.14 -24.48 33.98
CA ILE A 621 12.05 -23.52 34.15
C ILE A 621 11.50 -23.69 35.57
N ALA A 622 11.48 -22.60 36.33
CA ALA A 622 10.94 -22.55 37.69
C ALA A 622 9.66 -21.70 37.73
N LEU A 623 8.86 -21.89 38.77
CA LEU A 623 7.57 -21.24 38.95
C LEU A 623 7.53 -20.43 40.25
N ALA A 624 6.97 -19.23 40.17
CA ALA A 624 6.60 -18.43 41.33
C ALA A 624 5.16 -17.93 41.20
N GLY A 625 4.44 -17.85 42.31
CA GLY A 625 3.05 -17.39 42.35
C GLY A 625 2.88 -16.18 43.27
N THR A 626 1.98 -15.28 42.91
CA THR A 626 1.67 -14.08 43.71
C THR A 626 0.20 -13.69 43.57
N PRO A 627 -0.48 -13.24 44.65
CA PRO A 627 -1.81 -12.65 44.55
C PRO A 627 -1.76 -11.15 44.20
N ASP A 628 -0.65 -10.46 44.48
CA ASP A 628 -0.60 -8.99 44.52
C ASP A 628 0.70 -8.38 43.96
N PHE A 629 1.62 -9.22 43.50
CA PHE A 629 2.99 -8.89 43.06
C PHE A 629 3.90 -8.28 44.14
N ARG A 630 3.50 -8.32 45.42
CA ARG A 630 4.32 -7.87 46.55
C ARG A 630 5.06 -9.03 47.19
N GLN A 631 4.38 -10.16 47.35
CA GLN A 631 4.96 -11.39 47.90
C GLN A 631 4.88 -12.51 46.87
N TRP A 632 6.01 -13.21 46.70
CA TRP A 632 6.15 -14.30 45.74
C TRP A 632 6.38 -15.62 46.48
N GLN A 633 5.46 -16.56 46.27
CA GLN A 633 5.58 -17.94 46.68
C GLN A 633 6.47 -18.67 45.68
N ASP A 634 7.53 -19.32 46.15
CA ASP A 634 8.38 -20.18 45.33
C ASP A 634 7.75 -21.58 45.20
N HIS A 635 7.69 -22.09 43.98
CA HIS A 635 7.23 -23.44 43.66
C HIS A 635 8.38 -24.33 43.13
N GLY A 636 9.60 -23.78 43.03
CA GLY A 636 10.77 -24.50 42.56
C GLY A 636 10.77 -24.80 41.05
N PRO A 637 11.69 -25.66 40.58
CA PRO A 637 11.75 -26.10 39.20
C PRO A 637 10.52 -26.92 38.81
N ILE A 638 9.82 -26.52 37.75
CA ILE A 638 8.67 -27.23 37.17
C ILE A 638 9.04 -28.02 35.92
N CYS A 639 10.18 -27.70 35.30
CA CYS A 639 10.75 -28.45 34.18
C CYS A 639 12.27 -28.41 34.28
N VAL A 640 12.94 -29.56 34.35
CA VAL A 640 14.40 -29.66 34.49
C VAL A 640 14.99 -30.27 33.22
N GLY A 641 15.89 -29.53 32.57
CA GLY A 641 16.63 -30.00 31.41
C GLY A 641 17.83 -30.89 31.79
N PRO A 642 18.68 -31.24 30.81
CA PRO A 642 19.89 -32.02 31.06
C PRO A 642 20.85 -31.30 32.02
N ALA A 643 21.48 -32.05 32.93
CA ALA A 643 22.54 -31.58 33.82
C ALA A 643 23.94 -31.65 33.19
N ALA A 644 24.07 -32.24 32.01
CA ALA A 644 25.35 -32.48 31.33
C ALA A 644 25.27 -32.12 29.84
N GLY A 645 26.42 -32.13 29.17
CA GLY A 645 26.51 -31.88 27.74
C GLY A 645 26.55 -30.40 27.35
N TYR A 646 26.80 -29.47 28.28
CA TYR A 646 27.06 -28.07 27.96
C TYR A 646 28.51 -27.86 27.50
N GLU A 647 28.69 -27.15 26.40
CA GLU A 647 30.01 -26.78 25.85
C GLU A 647 30.05 -25.28 25.59
N ALA A 648 31.01 -24.60 26.23
CA ALA A 648 31.22 -23.18 26.05
C ALA A 648 31.73 -22.90 24.63
N ARG A 649 31.13 -21.91 23.98
CA ARG A 649 31.54 -21.34 22.69
C ARG A 649 31.45 -19.83 22.79
N LEU A 650 32.55 -19.15 22.50
CA LEU A 650 32.67 -17.70 22.68
C LEU A 650 31.62 -16.92 21.86
N GLU A 651 31.43 -17.33 20.60
CA GLU A 651 30.53 -16.67 19.64
C GLU A 651 29.09 -17.21 19.71
N GLY A 652 28.77 -18.04 20.70
CA GLY A 652 27.48 -18.71 20.83
C GLY A 652 27.36 -19.99 19.98
N GLY A 653 26.12 -20.43 19.75
CA GLY A 653 25.85 -21.69 19.02
C GLY A 653 26.22 -22.95 19.82
N HIS A 654 26.02 -22.92 21.13
CA HIS A 654 26.26 -24.06 22.02
C HIS A 654 25.51 -25.31 21.55
N PRO A 655 26.15 -26.50 21.51
CA PRO A 655 25.47 -27.75 21.16
C PRO A 655 24.31 -28.07 22.10
N GLN A 656 24.47 -27.82 23.39
CA GLN A 656 23.42 -27.83 24.40
C GLN A 656 23.27 -26.41 24.96
N GLY A 657 22.06 -25.87 24.90
CA GLY A 657 21.69 -24.57 25.45
C GLY A 657 20.82 -24.69 26.70
N SER A 658 20.65 -23.56 27.38
CA SER A 658 19.64 -23.39 28.42
C SER A 658 18.23 -23.55 27.88
N LEU A 659 17.29 -23.84 28.77
CA LEU A 659 15.87 -23.61 28.54
C LEU A 659 15.66 -22.09 28.66
N GLU A 660 15.04 -21.47 27.65
CA GLU A 660 14.93 -20.02 27.49
C GLU A 660 13.58 -19.64 26.90
N SER A 661 13.24 -18.35 26.95
CA SER A 661 12.09 -17.76 26.24
C SER A 661 10.79 -18.56 26.43
N ALA A 662 10.55 -19.05 27.65
CA ALA A 662 9.47 -19.99 27.92
C ALA A 662 8.13 -19.27 28.07
N ASN A 663 7.05 -19.91 27.64
CA ASN A 663 5.68 -19.40 27.75
C ASN A 663 4.75 -20.52 28.23
N LEU A 664 3.88 -20.23 29.19
CA LEU A 664 3.00 -21.21 29.83
C LEU A 664 1.55 -20.88 29.47
N LEU A 665 0.88 -21.83 28.83
CA LEU A 665 -0.46 -21.66 28.29
C LEU A 665 -1.40 -22.72 28.84
N HIS A 666 -2.61 -22.33 29.21
CA HIS A 666 -3.69 -23.25 29.53
C HIS A 666 -4.69 -23.30 28.36
N ARG A 667 -4.90 -24.47 27.77
CA ARG A 667 -5.78 -24.69 26.62
C ARG A 667 -6.49 -26.03 26.78
N ARG A 668 -7.82 -26.07 26.61
CA ARG A 668 -8.62 -27.31 26.61
C ARG A 668 -8.35 -28.25 27.82
N ASN A 669 -8.22 -27.67 29.02
CA ASN A 669 -7.91 -28.36 30.29
C ASN A 669 -6.51 -28.99 30.37
N GLU A 670 -5.60 -28.60 29.50
CA GLU A 670 -4.20 -29.01 29.53
C GLU A 670 -3.29 -27.79 29.64
N TRP A 671 -2.12 -28.02 30.23
CA TRP A 671 -1.05 -27.05 30.33
C TRP A 671 0.02 -27.33 29.28
N TYR A 672 0.40 -26.28 28.57
CA TYR A 672 1.39 -26.30 27.52
C TYR A 672 2.56 -25.41 27.94
N LEU A 673 3.72 -26.02 28.15
CA LEU A 673 4.99 -25.31 28.33
C LEU A 673 5.70 -25.21 26.98
N LEU A 674 5.66 -24.02 26.41
CA LEU A 674 6.46 -23.64 25.26
C LEU A 674 7.86 -23.24 25.74
N VAL A 675 8.92 -23.81 25.17
CA VAL A 675 10.30 -23.51 25.59
C VAL A 675 11.29 -23.54 24.44
N LYS A 676 12.15 -22.52 24.38
CA LYS A 676 13.30 -22.50 23.48
C LYS A 676 14.46 -23.23 24.13
N ALA A 677 15.01 -24.25 23.48
CA ALA A 677 16.23 -24.91 23.95
C ALA A 677 16.97 -25.56 22.78
N LYS A 678 18.28 -25.30 22.66
CA LYS A 678 19.13 -26.07 21.74
C LYS A 678 19.55 -27.38 22.43
N VAL A 679 19.21 -28.52 21.83
CA VAL A 679 19.55 -29.85 22.34
C VAL A 679 20.67 -30.45 21.49
N ARG A 680 21.66 -31.06 22.15
CA ARG A 680 22.94 -31.54 21.54
C ARG A 680 22.75 -32.33 20.25
N ASP A 681 21.80 -33.25 20.23
CA ASP A 681 21.59 -34.18 19.12
C ASP A 681 20.32 -33.87 18.31
N SER A 682 19.86 -32.62 18.35
CA SER A 682 18.68 -32.19 17.61
C SER A 682 18.90 -30.87 16.89
N ASN A 683 18.42 -30.77 15.65
CA ASN A 683 18.38 -29.49 14.92
C ASN A 683 17.21 -28.58 15.32
N ARG A 684 16.28 -29.12 16.11
CA ARG A 684 15.09 -28.44 16.62
C ARG A 684 15.45 -27.54 17.79
N ARG A 685 14.67 -26.47 17.98
CA ARG A 685 14.96 -25.44 18.99
C ARG A 685 13.75 -24.93 19.75
N MET A 686 12.55 -25.07 19.20
CA MET A 686 11.32 -24.65 19.85
C MET A 686 10.46 -25.87 20.20
N TRP A 687 10.21 -26.04 21.49
CA TRP A 687 9.59 -27.24 22.05
C TRP A 687 8.26 -26.91 22.71
N VAL A 688 7.39 -27.92 22.75
CA VAL A 688 6.20 -27.94 23.59
C VAL A 688 6.23 -29.19 24.47
N ILE A 689 5.88 -29.03 25.74
CA ILE A 689 5.67 -30.10 26.71
C ILE A 689 4.26 -29.93 27.26
N VAL A 690 3.50 -31.02 27.32
CA VAL A 690 2.10 -31.01 27.77
C VAL A 690 2.00 -31.67 29.13
N SER A 691 1.15 -31.14 30.00
CA SER A 691 0.88 -31.68 31.32
C SER A 691 -0.57 -31.43 31.72
N ASP A 692 -1.12 -32.27 32.58
CA ASP A 692 -2.38 -32.00 33.28
C ASP A 692 -2.19 -31.04 34.47
N ARG A 693 -0.93 -30.73 34.81
CA ARG A 693 -0.55 -29.87 35.93
C ARG A 693 0.31 -28.70 35.49
N MET A 694 -0.01 -27.52 36.01
CA MET A 694 0.75 -26.29 35.78
C MET A 694 2.18 -26.31 36.36
N ASP A 695 2.42 -27.15 37.36
CA ASP A 695 3.63 -27.14 38.19
C ASP A 695 4.55 -28.35 37.97
N SER A 696 4.32 -29.15 36.92
CA SER A 696 5.09 -30.36 36.66
C SER A 696 5.12 -30.70 35.17
N PHE A 697 6.31 -30.62 34.55
CA PHE A 697 6.54 -30.95 33.15
C PHE A 697 7.81 -31.81 32.99
N ASP A 698 7.69 -32.95 32.30
CA ASP A 698 8.85 -33.77 31.97
C ASP A 698 9.51 -33.29 30.67
N PHE A 699 10.76 -32.86 30.77
CA PHE A 699 11.53 -32.42 29.60
C PHE A 699 11.74 -33.56 28.59
N ALA A 700 11.66 -34.83 29.01
CA ALA A 700 11.73 -35.98 28.13
C ALA A 700 10.56 -36.03 27.13
N ASP A 701 9.38 -35.53 27.51
CA ASP A 701 8.14 -35.57 26.71
C ASP A 701 8.06 -34.45 25.66
N ARG A 702 9.11 -33.64 25.55
CA ARG A 702 9.17 -32.53 24.60
C ARG A 702 9.01 -33.01 23.16
N ARG A 703 8.21 -32.27 22.38
CA ARG A 703 8.13 -32.40 20.93
C ARG A 703 8.35 -31.04 20.26
N GLU A 704 8.72 -31.05 18.98
CA GLU A 704 8.87 -29.80 18.23
C GLU A 704 7.52 -29.09 18.16
N PHE A 705 7.50 -27.81 18.54
CA PHE A 705 6.30 -26.99 18.46
C PHE A 705 6.25 -26.18 17.17
N TRP A 706 7.36 -25.52 16.81
CA TRP A 706 7.39 -24.62 15.67
C TRP A 706 8.73 -24.72 14.93
N PRO A 707 8.77 -25.45 13.80
CA PRO A 707 9.95 -25.48 12.94
C PRO A 707 10.36 -24.07 12.48
N GLY A 708 11.57 -23.64 12.83
CA GLY A 708 12.12 -22.32 12.49
C GLY A 708 11.69 -21.16 13.42
N GLY A 709 10.83 -21.43 14.41
CA GLY A 709 10.55 -20.53 15.52
C GLY A 709 11.58 -20.64 16.64
N PHE A 710 11.67 -19.60 17.50
CA PHE A 710 12.61 -19.56 18.62
C PHE A 710 11.92 -19.19 19.95
N GLY A 711 11.65 -17.92 20.24
CA GLY A 711 10.77 -17.53 21.35
C GLY A 711 9.38 -17.25 20.82
N VAL A 712 8.33 -17.59 21.57
CA VAL A 712 6.93 -17.52 21.09
C VAL A 712 6.08 -16.68 22.03
N GLU A 713 5.38 -15.72 21.44
CA GLU A 713 4.37 -14.90 22.11
C GLU A 713 3.00 -15.14 21.47
N VAL A 714 1.95 -15.20 22.29
CA VAL A 714 0.57 -15.19 21.80
C VAL A 714 0.17 -13.75 21.50
N VAL A 715 -0.14 -13.47 20.24
CA VAL A 715 -0.56 -12.12 19.79
C VAL A 715 -2.03 -11.92 20.08
N CYS A 716 -2.86 -12.89 19.69
CA CYS A 716 -4.28 -12.94 20.03
C CYS A 716 -4.83 -14.36 19.85
N ASP A 717 -5.92 -14.65 20.55
CA ASP A 717 -6.69 -15.89 20.43
C ASP A 717 -8.01 -15.64 19.66
N GLN A 718 -8.42 -16.61 18.86
CA GLN A 718 -9.74 -16.70 18.21
C GLN A 718 -10.31 -18.11 18.41
N GLY A 719 -11.05 -18.29 19.52
CA GLY A 719 -11.51 -19.62 19.94
C GLY A 719 -10.32 -20.54 20.24
N ASP A 720 -10.32 -21.74 19.66
CA ASP A 720 -9.23 -22.72 19.81
C ASP A 720 -8.04 -22.47 18.86
N ARG A 721 -7.94 -21.30 18.22
CA ARG A 721 -6.78 -20.95 17.38
C ARG A 721 -6.09 -19.73 17.93
N SER A 722 -4.77 -19.63 17.76
CA SER A 722 -4.01 -18.44 18.14
C SER A 722 -3.17 -17.90 16.98
N LEU A 723 -3.13 -16.57 16.86
CA LEU A 723 -2.06 -15.88 16.16
C LEU A 723 -0.87 -15.79 17.10
N LEU A 724 0.26 -16.29 16.64
CA LEU A 724 1.51 -16.29 17.36
C LEU A 724 2.52 -15.38 16.68
N ALA A 725 3.46 -14.87 17.45
CA ALA A 725 4.66 -14.23 16.97
C ALA A 725 5.89 -14.99 17.45
N THR A 726 6.94 -14.99 16.63
CA THR A 726 8.26 -15.51 16.99
C THR A 726 9.36 -14.63 16.44
N PHE A 727 10.57 -14.68 17.02
CA PHE A 727 11.74 -14.08 16.40
C PHE A 727 12.48 -15.16 15.59
N SER A 728 12.79 -14.86 14.33
CA SER A 728 13.52 -15.77 13.45
C SER A 728 14.42 -14.95 12.54
N ASN A 729 15.71 -15.33 12.45
CA ASN A 729 16.73 -14.60 11.71
C ASN A 729 16.78 -13.09 12.02
N GLY A 730 16.54 -12.72 13.28
CA GLY A 730 16.57 -11.32 13.73
C GLY A 730 15.33 -10.49 13.37
N HIS A 731 14.22 -11.13 13.00
CA HIS A 731 12.96 -10.47 12.67
C HIS A 731 11.81 -11.08 13.48
N ILE A 732 10.85 -10.26 13.89
CA ILE A 732 9.53 -10.72 14.33
C ILE A 732 8.77 -11.27 13.13
N ARG A 733 8.31 -12.50 13.23
CA ARG A 733 7.52 -13.21 12.23
C ARG A 733 6.25 -13.76 12.86
N LEU A 734 5.22 -13.89 12.06
CA LEU A 734 3.90 -14.36 12.50
C LEU A 734 3.64 -15.79 12.08
N GLY A 735 2.85 -16.48 12.88
CA GLY A 735 2.40 -17.83 12.60
C GLY A 735 1.10 -18.12 13.33
N ILE A 736 0.57 -19.31 13.09
CA ILE A 736 -0.69 -19.73 13.69
C ILE A 736 -0.57 -21.14 14.22
N VAL A 737 -1.42 -21.44 15.20
CA VAL A 737 -1.62 -22.78 15.76
C VAL A 737 -3.12 -23.03 15.94
N ASP A 738 -3.51 -24.28 15.72
CA ASP A 738 -4.83 -24.81 16.06
C ASP A 738 -4.67 -25.74 17.27
N TRP A 739 -5.32 -25.39 18.39
CA TRP A 739 -5.26 -26.16 19.63
C TRP A 739 -6.25 -27.33 19.64
N THR A 740 -7.10 -27.48 18.60
CA THR A 740 -7.95 -28.66 18.45
C THR A 740 -7.19 -29.88 17.91
N ASP A 741 -6.02 -29.65 17.31
CA ASP A 741 -5.15 -30.72 16.85
C ASP A 741 -4.70 -31.59 18.04
N PRO A 742 -4.65 -32.93 17.90
CA PRO A 742 -4.14 -33.80 18.97
C PRO A 742 -2.68 -33.53 19.34
N ASN A 743 -1.93 -32.93 18.42
CA ASN A 743 -0.54 -32.52 18.63
C ASN A 743 -0.34 -31.08 18.10
N PRO A 744 -0.84 -30.05 18.80
CA PRO A 744 -0.79 -28.68 18.31
C PRO A 744 0.64 -28.26 17.97
N ALA A 745 0.84 -27.76 16.75
CA ALA A 745 2.12 -27.28 16.26
C ALA A 745 1.91 -26.00 15.46
N ALA A 746 2.79 -25.03 15.66
CA ALA A 746 2.71 -23.76 14.98
C ALA A 746 3.43 -23.80 13.62
N ARG A 747 2.94 -22.97 12.70
CA ARG A 747 3.56 -22.73 11.40
C ARG A 747 3.56 -21.25 11.08
N PHE A 748 4.50 -20.82 10.25
CA PHE A 748 4.47 -19.47 9.70
C PHE A 748 3.21 -19.23 8.88
N LEU A 749 2.73 -17.99 8.88
CA LEU A 749 1.72 -17.55 7.91
C LEU A 749 2.29 -17.66 6.50
N SER A 750 1.45 -18.08 5.56
CA SER A 750 1.87 -18.24 4.15
C SER A 750 1.47 -17.06 3.26
N SER A 751 0.49 -16.24 3.68
CA SER A 751 -0.04 -15.14 2.88
C SER A 751 -0.68 -14.02 3.71
N ILE A 752 -0.92 -12.87 3.06
CA ILE A 752 -1.59 -11.72 3.68
C ILE A 752 -3.08 -12.00 3.88
N GLU A 753 -3.70 -12.80 3.02
CA GLU A 753 -5.10 -13.21 3.13
C GLU A 753 -5.32 -14.02 4.41
N GLU A 754 -4.38 -14.90 4.75
CA GLU A 754 -4.42 -15.66 6.01
C GLU A 754 -4.30 -14.73 7.22
N LEU A 755 -3.41 -13.74 7.15
CA LEU A 755 -3.26 -12.71 8.18
C LEU A 755 -4.54 -11.88 8.38
N ALA A 756 -5.25 -11.55 7.29
CA ALA A 756 -6.44 -10.71 7.32
C ALA A 756 -7.57 -11.28 8.20
N ALA A 757 -7.61 -12.61 8.38
CA ALA A 757 -8.56 -13.26 9.28
C ALA A 757 -8.33 -12.91 10.78
N TRP A 758 -7.13 -12.45 11.13
CA TRP A 758 -6.72 -12.15 12.51
C TRP A 758 -6.78 -10.66 12.86
N LEU A 759 -6.96 -9.81 11.87
CA LEU A 759 -7.06 -8.37 12.10
C LEU A 759 -8.38 -8.08 12.81
N VAL A 760 -8.30 -7.32 13.91
CA VAL A 760 -9.46 -6.84 14.65
C VAL A 760 -10.28 -5.99 13.68
N ARG A 761 -11.44 -6.49 13.25
CA ARG A 761 -12.37 -5.67 12.46
C ARG A 761 -12.86 -4.54 13.36
N PRO A 762 -12.83 -3.28 12.89
CA PRO A 762 -13.30 -2.14 13.65
C PRO A 762 -14.78 -2.28 14.04
#